data_AF-A0A9E6VY98-F1
#
_entry.id   AF-A0A9E6VY98-F1
#
_cell.length_a   1.000
_cell.length_b   1.000
_cell.length_c   1.000
_cell.angle_alpha   90.00
_cell.angle_beta   90.00
_cell.angle_gamma   90.00
#
_symmetry.space_group_name_H-M   'P 1'
#
loop_
_entity.id
_entity.type
_entity.pdbx_description
1 polymer ?
#
loop_
_entity_poly.entity_id
_entity_poly.type
_entity_poly.pdbx_seq_one_letter_code
_entity_poly.pdbx_strand_id
1 'polypeptide(L)'
;MPPFSSSTSSAARPRGLVTAVLGPTNTGKTHLAVERMMGHADGVIGLPLRLLAREVYDRIVRIKGAANVALVTGEEKITPPQAAYFVCTVEAMPLDRGFEFLAIDEIQLAEDPERGHIFTDRLLYARGKQETLFLGSETIRPWIKRLIPDASFISRPRFSKLTYRGAKKISRLRPRTAIVAFSANDVYAIAELVRRQRGGAAVVMGNLSPRTRNAQVELYQSGDVDYLVATDAIGMGLNMDIDHVAFAGTVKYDGAVSRRLLPAEFAQIAGRAGRHMNDGSFGTTANVEPLEDELIEKIENHEFDAVRNIRWRNPALDFTTTRDLRRSLEQLPGIDGMISPRDPDDFNAFKALIRDETVRAHSRNMRQVRQLWQVCQVPDFRQTMHDVHVRLLKQIFMYLQQDRGKLPEDWIAGHLKSLDKTDGDIDTLATRIAHTRTWTYISHVSDWMDDYKGWQETARHIEDKLSDALHERLTQRFVDRRTAMLVRKLKDRSQLEALISETGEVHVEGHFVGTLKGLRFNADTHINSTEARTLKNIGNKAVSSEIATRAARLASAADEDFALDAEGHVLWEGTAVASLAKGESVLRPRLQLLASEQLNGTAQQAVMARLASWLTEHIKLRLKPLVTLEELPLTGPARGIAFQVSENLGAMRRFELADQIRMLDKKDYGRLKFGGLRVGYEHVFMPILLKPDPTALRCLLWSIFEERKEIPPPPPAGRVSFEADRKLPWTYYLTAGYAVFDGLAVRLDMLDRLAGMLRRASRGLIDTMGTTEEAKTEDKPAEATVGETSEAAAETQPSETTEAPAEPVTEGAETAEATASEAAPEKAEGEETTAEAEASETAPEEAKAEKKDTKKKDFPRNLPFKPTHEMLSLVGTTREQFALILDKLGYEAKGEGEDVIYRRKSFKKAQGRKKPHKNAEGNVKPARDHAPRSKGKPKSKPNGPARKGPPKPREIDPDSPFAILQSLGKK
;
A
#
# COMPACT_ATOMS: atom_id res chain seq x y z
N MET A 1 65.41 7.08 32.62
CA MET A 1 66.30 8.03 33.34
C MET A 1 65.48 9.22 33.83
N PRO A 2 65.91 9.92 34.90
CA PRO A 2 65.31 11.17 35.36
C PRO A 2 65.84 12.38 34.54
N PRO A 3 65.49 13.62 34.91
CA PRO A 3 64.67 14.53 34.10
C PRO A 3 65.34 15.01 32.80
N PHE A 4 64.55 15.62 31.91
CA PHE A 4 65.06 16.40 30.78
C PHE A 4 65.82 17.65 31.25
N SER A 5 67.11 17.52 31.55
CA SER A 5 68.04 18.64 31.70
C SER A 5 68.71 18.98 30.37
N SER A 6 69.05 20.25 30.19
CA SER A 6 69.66 20.76 28.97
C SER A 6 71.16 20.48 28.91
N SER A 7 71.59 19.33 28.37
CA SER A 7 72.84 19.18 27.58
C SER A 7 73.15 17.74 27.18
N THR A 8 72.94 17.40 25.90
CA THR A 8 73.86 16.50 25.15
C THR A 8 73.63 16.68 23.66
N SER A 9 74.69 16.93 22.89
CA SER A 9 74.60 17.20 21.45
C SER A 9 74.46 15.90 20.66
N SER A 10 73.24 15.38 20.57
CA SER A 10 72.85 14.56 19.43
C SER A 10 72.38 15.49 18.31
N ALA A 11 72.91 15.33 17.10
CA ALA A 11 72.73 16.29 16.02
C ALA A 11 71.24 16.57 15.76
N ALA A 12 70.84 17.85 15.88
CA ALA A 12 69.47 18.27 15.72
C ALA A 12 69.01 18.03 14.27
N ARG A 13 68.29 16.92 14.04
CA ARG A 13 67.53 16.72 12.80
C ARG A 13 66.63 17.95 12.59
N PRO A 14 66.59 18.55 11.39
CA PRO A 14 65.66 19.64 11.12
C PRO A 14 64.24 19.13 11.40
N ARG A 15 63.55 19.77 12.35
CA ARG A 15 62.18 19.40 12.69
C ARG A 15 61.27 19.97 11.62
N GLY A 16 60.70 19.08 10.80
CA GLY A 16 59.61 19.43 9.91
C GLY A 16 58.44 20.06 10.67
N LEU A 17 57.65 20.89 9.98
CA LEU A 17 56.53 21.61 10.59
C LEU A 17 55.55 20.62 11.23
N VAL A 18 55.19 20.84 12.50
CA VAL A 18 54.15 20.05 13.16
C VAL A 18 52.82 20.81 13.12
N THR A 19 51.79 20.17 12.57
CA THR A 19 50.44 20.71 12.49
C THR A 19 49.41 19.72 13.01
N ALA A 20 48.62 20.12 14.01
CA ALA A 20 47.45 19.41 14.47
C ALA A 20 46.20 19.92 13.73
N VAL A 21 45.62 19.09 12.86
CA VAL A 21 44.34 19.37 12.20
C VAL A 21 43.23 18.70 13.00
N LEU A 22 42.46 19.48 13.74
CA LEU A 22 41.49 18.97 14.72
C LEU A 22 40.04 19.33 14.33
N GLY A 23 39.09 18.56 14.84
CA GLY A 23 37.65 18.80 14.64
C GLY A 23 36.82 17.50 14.65
N PRO A 24 35.49 17.57 14.54
CA PRO A 24 34.60 16.41 14.55
C PRO A 24 34.77 15.48 13.32
N THR A 25 33.92 14.45 13.24
CA THR A 25 33.75 13.62 12.03
C THR A 25 33.05 14.41 10.90
N ASN A 26 33.15 13.96 9.64
CA ASN A 26 32.64 14.67 8.45
C ASN A 26 33.21 16.11 8.28
N THR A 27 34.55 16.22 8.31
CA THR A 27 35.34 17.49 8.26
C THR A 27 36.47 17.50 7.22
N GLY A 28 36.66 16.40 6.49
CA GLY A 28 37.67 16.29 5.42
C GLY A 28 39.14 16.21 5.86
N LYS A 29 39.45 16.02 7.16
CA LYS A 29 40.84 15.99 7.68
C LYS A 29 41.75 15.01 6.94
N THR A 30 41.32 13.75 6.81
CA THR A 30 42.08 12.69 6.11
C THR A 30 42.23 12.96 4.62
N HIS A 31 41.27 13.68 4.00
CA HIS A 31 41.38 14.10 2.59
C HIS A 31 42.53 15.10 2.43
N LEU A 32 42.54 16.15 3.24
CA LEU A 32 43.60 17.17 3.27
C LEU A 32 44.98 16.55 3.52
N ALA A 33 45.07 15.57 4.44
CA ALA A 33 46.33 14.89 4.72
C ALA A 33 46.84 14.04 3.54
N VAL A 34 45.94 13.35 2.83
CA VAL A 34 46.29 12.57 1.63
C VAL A 34 46.68 13.49 0.47
N GLU A 35 46.00 14.62 0.28
CA GLU A 35 46.36 15.64 -0.71
C GLU A 35 47.75 16.22 -0.45
N ARG A 36 48.04 16.63 0.80
CA ARG A 36 49.36 17.14 1.19
C ARG A 36 50.44 16.08 1.01
N MET A 37 50.20 14.85 1.47
CA MET A 37 51.15 13.73 1.29
C MET A 37 51.50 13.53 -0.19
N MET A 38 50.53 13.58 -1.09
CA MET A 38 50.76 13.43 -2.54
C MET A 38 51.49 14.63 -3.18
N GLY A 39 51.62 15.75 -2.47
CA GLY A 39 52.44 16.91 -2.86
C GLY A 39 53.93 16.78 -2.54
N HIS A 40 54.32 15.90 -1.60
CA HIS A 40 55.72 15.62 -1.26
C HIS A 40 56.32 14.49 -2.12
N ALA A 41 57.65 14.37 -2.14
CA ALA A 41 58.34 13.35 -2.93
C ALA A 41 58.17 11.94 -2.35
N ASP A 42 58.19 11.80 -1.02
CA ASP A 42 57.79 10.57 -0.32
C ASP A 42 57.02 10.88 0.98
N GLY A 43 56.21 9.92 1.44
CA GLY A 43 55.33 10.17 2.59
C GLY A 43 54.71 8.92 3.19
N VAL A 44 54.34 9.00 4.46
CA VAL A 44 53.66 7.92 5.20
C VAL A 44 52.43 8.42 5.95
N ILE A 45 51.33 7.65 5.89
CA ILE A 45 50.10 7.92 6.66
C ILE A 45 49.68 6.70 7.48
N GLY A 46 49.63 6.88 8.80
CA GLY A 46 49.19 5.91 9.78
C GLY A 46 47.70 6.08 10.10
N LEU A 47 46.92 5.05 9.85
CA LEU A 47 45.46 5.05 10.00
C LEU A 47 45.04 4.04 11.10
N PRO A 48 43.97 4.30 11.86
CA PRO A 48 43.64 3.49 13.04
C PRO A 48 43.02 2.13 12.72
N LEU A 49 42.68 1.86 11.45
CA LEU A 49 42.00 0.65 10.99
C LEU A 49 42.49 0.20 9.61
N ARG A 50 42.63 -1.12 9.41
CA ARG A 50 42.98 -1.74 8.11
C ARG A 50 42.03 -1.33 6.98
N LEU A 51 40.74 -1.13 7.25
CA LEU A 51 39.76 -0.68 6.26
C LEU A 51 40.04 0.74 5.75
N LEU A 52 40.43 1.67 6.63
CA LEU A 52 40.86 3.02 6.22
C LEU A 52 42.17 2.97 5.45
N ALA A 53 43.13 2.14 5.89
CA ALA A 53 44.38 1.95 5.18
C ALA A 53 44.14 1.41 3.76
N ARG A 54 43.20 0.47 3.58
CA ARG A 54 42.81 -0.04 2.26
C ARG A 54 42.14 1.03 1.41
N GLU A 55 41.16 1.77 1.94
CA GLU A 55 40.46 2.83 1.20
C GLU A 55 41.41 3.96 0.74
N VAL A 56 42.34 4.39 1.60
CA VAL A 56 43.34 5.42 1.29
C VAL A 56 44.38 4.88 0.30
N TYR A 57 44.81 3.62 0.43
CA TYR A 57 45.69 2.97 -0.54
C TYR A 57 45.06 2.93 -1.93
N ASP A 58 43.85 2.37 -2.07
CA ASP A 58 43.18 2.25 -3.37
C ASP A 58 42.89 3.62 -4.00
N ARG A 59 42.68 4.67 -3.17
CA ARG A 59 42.54 6.06 -3.64
C ARG A 59 43.85 6.62 -4.20
N ILE A 60 44.98 6.46 -3.50
CA ILE A 60 46.28 6.98 -3.95
C ILE A 60 46.80 6.16 -5.15
N VAL A 61 46.56 4.84 -5.19
CA VAL A 61 46.90 3.98 -6.33
C VAL A 61 46.25 4.45 -7.63
N ARG A 62 44.99 4.93 -7.59
CA ARG A 62 44.31 5.51 -8.76
C ARG A 62 44.94 6.81 -9.28
N ILE A 63 45.74 7.51 -8.47
CA ILE A 63 46.32 8.82 -8.78
C ILE A 63 47.83 8.71 -9.11
N LYS A 64 48.56 7.89 -8.34
CA LYS A 64 50.02 7.74 -8.42
C LYS A 64 50.49 6.44 -9.06
N GLY A 65 49.58 5.49 -9.34
CA GLY A 65 49.88 4.18 -9.89
C GLY A 65 50.34 3.15 -8.85
N ALA A 66 49.96 1.88 -9.03
CA ALA A 66 50.15 0.82 -8.05
C ALA A 66 51.62 0.57 -7.65
N ALA A 67 52.58 0.79 -8.55
CA ALA A 67 54.00 0.60 -8.27
C ALA A 67 54.59 1.65 -7.30
N ASN A 68 53.95 2.80 -7.12
CA ASN A 68 54.47 3.92 -6.31
C ASN A 68 53.89 3.97 -4.89
N VAL A 69 52.98 3.05 -4.54
CA VAL A 69 52.24 3.04 -3.26
C VAL A 69 52.41 1.70 -2.55
N ALA A 70 52.65 1.73 -1.25
CA ALA A 70 52.67 0.56 -0.38
C ALA A 70 51.45 0.54 0.56
N LEU A 71 50.95 -0.66 0.86
CA LEU A 71 49.99 -0.94 1.92
C LEU A 71 50.67 -1.81 2.99
N VAL A 72 50.66 -1.39 4.25
CA VAL A 72 51.31 -2.11 5.35
C VAL A 72 50.41 -2.19 6.58
N THR A 73 49.80 -3.36 6.81
CA THR A 73 49.05 -3.70 8.02
C THR A 73 49.64 -4.96 8.67
N GLY A 74 49.10 -5.42 9.81
CA GLY A 74 49.58 -6.65 10.45
C GLY A 74 49.27 -7.94 9.68
N GLU A 75 48.32 -7.88 8.74
CA GLU A 75 47.74 -9.03 8.04
C GLU A 75 47.81 -8.90 6.50
N GLU A 76 48.30 -7.76 6.00
CA GLU A 76 48.41 -7.45 4.56
C GLU A 76 49.59 -6.51 4.30
N LYS A 77 50.57 -6.98 3.51
CA LYS A 77 51.76 -6.20 3.16
C LYS A 77 51.99 -6.22 1.65
N ILE A 78 51.74 -5.08 1.01
CA ILE A 78 52.03 -4.80 -0.40
C ILE A 78 53.12 -3.73 -0.40
N THR A 79 54.32 -4.06 -0.85
CA THR A 79 55.45 -3.12 -0.84
C THR A 79 56.25 -3.24 -2.14
N PRO A 80 55.85 -2.51 -3.20
CA PRO A 80 56.63 -2.42 -4.43
C PRO A 80 58.05 -1.87 -4.18
N PRO A 81 59.08 -2.30 -4.94
CA PRO A 81 60.45 -1.84 -4.73
C PRO A 81 60.66 -0.32 -4.84
N GLN A 82 59.83 0.34 -5.63
CA GLN A 82 59.89 1.78 -5.94
C GLN A 82 58.85 2.61 -5.16
N ALA A 83 58.24 2.06 -4.10
CA ALA A 83 57.19 2.75 -3.35
C ALA A 83 57.69 4.05 -2.69
N ALA A 84 56.95 5.14 -2.93
CA ALA A 84 57.16 6.46 -2.33
C ALA A 84 56.11 6.79 -1.25
N TYR A 85 54.87 6.36 -1.45
CA TYR A 85 53.76 6.65 -0.55
C TYR A 85 53.37 5.41 0.25
N PHE A 86 53.45 5.46 1.57
CA PHE A 86 53.18 4.35 2.47
C PHE A 86 51.87 4.58 3.22
N VAL A 87 50.88 3.73 2.95
CA VAL A 87 49.61 3.72 3.67
C VAL A 87 49.62 2.55 4.64
N CYS A 88 49.49 2.81 5.92
CA CYS A 88 49.68 1.80 6.95
C CYS A 88 48.68 1.91 8.09
N THR A 89 48.57 0.86 8.90
CA THR A 89 48.01 1.05 10.25
C THR A 89 49.07 1.67 11.17
N VAL A 90 48.67 2.37 12.23
CA VAL A 90 49.59 3.11 13.12
C VAL A 90 50.61 2.19 13.79
N GLU A 91 50.22 0.95 14.08
CA GLU A 91 51.07 -0.10 14.63
C GLU A 91 52.12 -0.58 13.62
N ALA A 92 51.71 -0.76 12.36
CA ALA A 92 52.54 -1.27 11.26
C ALA A 92 53.33 -0.17 10.51
N MET A 93 53.25 1.08 10.99
CA MET A 93 53.96 2.24 10.42
C MET A 93 55.49 2.07 10.48
N PRO A 94 56.21 2.11 9.33
CA PRO A 94 57.67 2.13 9.31
C PRO A 94 58.22 3.45 9.85
N LEU A 95 59.12 3.38 10.84
CA LEU A 95 59.81 4.52 11.46
C LEU A 95 61.33 4.52 11.22
N ASP A 96 61.84 3.43 10.64
CA ASP A 96 63.22 3.26 10.19
C ASP A 96 63.51 4.07 8.92
N ARG A 97 62.55 4.10 7.97
CA ARG A 97 62.56 5.02 6.83
C ARG A 97 62.09 6.41 7.28
N GLY A 98 62.96 7.42 7.13
CA GLY A 98 62.58 8.82 7.30
C GLY A 98 61.93 9.38 6.03
N PHE A 99 60.64 9.66 6.08
CA PHE A 99 59.87 10.27 4.98
C PHE A 99 59.89 11.81 5.03
N GLU A 100 59.59 12.49 3.92
CA GLU A 100 59.37 13.94 3.91
C GLU A 100 58.10 14.35 4.66
N PHE A 101 56.99 13.69 4.33
CA PHE A 101 55.69 13.88 4.97
C PHE A 101 55.35 12.71 5.90
N LEU A 102 54.78 13.01 7.07
CA LEU A 102 54.19 12.01 7.96
C LEU A 102 52.82 12.48 8.44
N ALA A 103 51.80 11.61 8.40
CA ALA A 103 50.51 11.86 9.04
C ALA A 103 50.05 10.69 9.92
N ILE A 104 49.34 11.01 11.00
CA ILE A 104 48.67 10.03 11.88
C ILE A 104 47.23 10.48 12.11
N ASP A 105 46.26 9.61 11.81
CA ASP A 105 44.83 9.89 11.95
C ASP A 105 44.23 9.38 13.27
N GLU A 106 43.14 10.01 13.71
CA GLU A 106 42.42 9.78 14.98
C GLU A 106 43.35 9.74 16.22
N ILE A 107 44.30 10.70 16.30
CA ILE A 107 45.35 10.77 17.33
C ILE A 107 44.83 10.78 18.78
N GLN A 108 43.56 11.13 19.01
CA GLN A 108 42.91 11.02 20.33
C GLN A 108 42.83 9.57 20.86
N LEU A 109 42.99 8.57 20.00
CA LEU A 109 43.10 7.17 20.39
C LEU A 109 44.30 6.89 21.31
N ALA A 110 45.19 7.87 21.54
CA ALA A 110 46.13 7.86 22.66
C ALA A 110 45.48 7.55 24.03
N GLU A 111 44.19 7.84 24.25
CA GLU A 111 43.45 7.47 25.48
C GLU A 111 43.11 5.97 25.58
N ASP A 112 43.04 5.27 24.44
CA ASP A 112 42.53 3.90 24.32
C ASP A 112 43.26 2.93 25.26
N PRO A 113 42.54 2.17 26.12
CA PRO A 113 43.15 1.34 27.17
C PRO A 113 44.18 0.31 26.69
N GLU A 114 44.01 -0.25 25.50
CA GLU A 114 44.80 -1.36 24.97
C GLU A 114 45.90 -0.84 24.02
N ARG A 115 45.48 -0.18 22.95
CA ARG A 115 46.30 0.22 21.79
C ARG A 115 46.79 1.66 21.83
N GLY A 116 46.24 2.51 22.71
CA GLY A 116 46.57 3.94 22.77
C GLY A 116 48.05 4.25 23.04
N HIS A 117 48.76 3.30 23.67
CA HIS A 117 50.19 3.44 23.92
C HIS A 117 51.04 3.55 22.64
N ILE A 118 50.55 2.99 21.52
CA ILE A 118 51.18 3.10 20.20
C ILE A 118 50.95 4.49 19.60
N PHE A 119 49.75 5.05 19.77
CA PHE A 119 49.43 6.42 19.33
C PHE A 119 50.27 7.46 20.11
N THR A 120 50.45 7.26 21.42
CA THR A 120 51.34 8.09 22.24
C THR A 120 52.81 7.97 21.83
N ASP A 121 53.30 6.76 21.51
CA ASP A 121 54.65 6.57 20.95
C ASP A 121 54.83 7.35 19.65
N ARG A 122 53.88 7.26 18.71
CA ARG A 122 53.96 8.03 17.45
C ARG A 122 53.86 9.54 17.69
N LEU A 123 53.00 9.99 18.61
CA LEU A 123 52.88 11.39 19.01
C LEU A 123 54.22 11.94 19.55
N LEU A 124 54.91 11.18 20.38
CA LEU A 124 56.20 11.58 20.96
C LEU A 124 57.34 11.57 19.94
N TYR A 125 57.45 10.52 19.10
CA TYR A 125 58.69 10.24 18.36
C TYR A 125 58.60 10.24 16.82
N ALA A 126 57.42 10.02 16.21
CA ALA A 126 57.30 9.94 14.75
C ALA A 126 57.24 11.34 14.12
N ARG A 127 58.16 11.66 13.20
CA ARG A 127 58.26 12.97 12.53
C ARG A 127 58.67 12.81 11.06
N GLY A 128 58.01 13.55 10.17
CA GLY A 128 58.48 13.76 8.79
C GLY A 128 59.64 14.77 8.75
N LYS A 129 60.49 14.70 7.72
CA LYS A 129 61.62 15.62 7.50
C LYS A 129 61.17 17.04 7.18
N GLN A 130 60.04 17.19 6.47
CA GLN A 130 59.49 18.48 6.04
C GLN A 130 58.20 18.81 6.79
N GLU A 131 57.29 17.85 6.93
CA GLU A 131 55.96 18.07 7.51
C GLU A 131 55.47 16.86 8.33
N THR A 132 54.79 17.15 9.45
CA THR A 132 54.14 16.17 10.33
C THR A 132 52.71 16.62 10.68
N LEU A 133 51.70 15.86 10.24
CA LEU A 133 50.29 16.11 10.52
C LEU A 133 49.74 15.14 11.59
N PHE A 134 49.16 15.70 12.64
CA PHE A 134 48.31 14.95 13.58
C PHE A 134 46.85 15.29 13.29
N LEU A 135 46.03 14.30 13.00
CA LEU A 135 44.60 14.48 12.72
C LEU A 135 43.78 13.89 13.87
N GLY A 136 42.69 14.54 14.28
CA GLY A 136 41.83 13.97 15.32
C GLY A 136 40.67 14.88 15.77
N SER A 137 40.14 14.58 16.95
CA SER A 137 39.16 15.40 17.67
C SER A 137 39.80 16.60 18.36
N GLU A 138 39.02 17.64 18.64
CA GLU A 138 39.49 18.83 19.37
C GLU A 138 39.96 18.49 20.81
N THR A 139 39.43 17.41 21.39
CA THR A 139 39.66 16.95 22.78
C THR A 139 41.11 16.60 23.11
N ILE A 140 41.95 16.26 22.11
CA ILE A 140 43.37 15.94 22.31
C ILE A 140 44.28 17.19 22.28
N ARG A 141 43.75 18.38 21.94
CA ARG A 141 44.52 19.64 21.86
C ARG A 141 45.41 19.91 23.09
N PRO A 142 44.96 19.72 24.35
CA PRO A 142 45.79 20.01 25.52
C PRO A 142 47.03 19.12 25.60
N TRP A 143 46.92 17.84 25.22
CA TRP A 143 48.04 16.91 25.18
C TRP A 143 49.05 17.27 24.09
N ILE A 144 48.58 17.58 22.87
CA ILE A 144 49.48 18.03 21.80
C ILE A 144 50.21 19.31 22.23
N LYS A 145 49.50 20.31 22.78
CA LYS A 145 50.09 21.57 23.23
C LYS A 145 51.10 21.39 24.39
N ARG A 146 50.89 20.39 25.25
CA ARG A 146 51.79 20.08 26.39
C ARG A 146 53.04 19.29 25.97
N LEU A 147 52.91 18.38 25.00
CA LEU A 147 54.00 17.50 24.54
C LEU A 147 54.79 18.08 23.36
N ILE A 148 54.16 18.96 22.57
CA ILE A 148 54.74 19.63 21.41
C ILE A 148 54.31 21.12 21.45
N PRO A 149 54.95 21.97 22.26
CA PRO A 149 54.57 23.38 22.40
C PRO A 149 54.62 24.16 21.09
N ASP A 150 55.54 23.79 20.20
CA ASP A 150 55.76 24.40 18.88
C ASP A 150 54.72 23.98 17.82
N ALA A 151 53.74 23.13 18.17
CA ALA A 151 52.75 22.63 17.22
C ALA A 151 51.77 23.74 16.78
N SER A 152 51.63 23.90 15.46
CA SER A 152 50.56 24.70 14.86
C SER A 152 49.21 23.96 14.94
N PHE A 153 48.10 24.68 15.00
CA PHE A 153 46.75 24.10 15.13
C PHE A 153 45.80 24.66 14.09
N ILE A 154 45.07 23.79 13.40
CA ILE A 154 44.01 24.12 12.45
C ILE A 154 42.74 23.40 12.92
N SER A 155 41.71 24.13 13.35
CA SER A 155 40.41 23.51 13.64
C SER A 155 39.52 23.54 12.38
N ARG A 156 38.66 22.52 12.20
CA ARG A 156 37.72 22.41 11.08
C ARG A 156 36.30 22.09 11.56
N PRO A 157 35.31 22.97 11.31
CA PRO A 157 33.91 22.69 11.63
C PRO A 157 33.32 21.59 10.72
N ARG A 158 32.27 20.91 11.21
CA ARG A 158 31.52 19.89 10.46
C ARG A 158 30.83 20.51 9.24
N PHE A 159 30.81 19.80 8.11
CA PHE A 159 30.21 20.31 6.87
C PHE A 159 28.67 20.32 6.83
N SER A 160 28.01 19.54 7.69
CA SER A 160 26.55 19.46 7.79
C SER A 160 26.08 19.34 9.23
N LYS A 161 24.83 19.73 9.49
CA LYS A 161 24.23 19.68 10.85
C LYS A 161 23.89 18.24 11.23
N LEU A 162 23.86 17.98 12.52
CA LEU A 162 23.40 16.75 13.12
C LEU A 162 22.22 17.10 14.04
N THR A 163 21.08 16.41 13.90
CA THR A 163 19.83 16.79 14.57
C THR A 163 19.16 15.63 15.31
N TYR A 164 18.79 15.82 16.57
CA TYR A 164 18.04 14.86 17.36
C TYR A 164 16.58 14.79 16.90
N ARG A 165 16.05 13.56 16.81
CA ARG A 165 14.66 13.31 16.37
C ARG A 165 13.88 12.39 17.33
N GLY A 166 14.32 12.30 18.59
CA GLY A 166 13.63 11.57 19.66
C GLY A 166 13.57 10.05 19.49
N ALA A 167 12.91 9.38 20.44
CA ALA A 167 12.73 7.94 20.48
C ALA A 167 11.71 7.43 19.45
N LYS A 168 12.00 6.35 18.72
CA LYS A 168 11.11 5.77 17.69
C LYS A 168 11.05 4.25 17.69
N LYS A 169 9.86 3.69 17.50
CA LYS A 169 9.69 2.24 17.23
C LYS A 169 10.36 1.89 15.89
N ILE A 170 10.94 0.70 15.78
CA ILE A 170 11.66 0.25 14.57
C ILE A 170 10.78 0.33 13.32
N SER A 171 9.50 -0.05 13.42
CA SER A 171 8.48 0.12 12.36
C SER A 171 8.17 1.58 11.95
N ARG A 172 8.71 2.58 12.66
CA ARG A 172 8.62 4.03 12.36
C ARG A 172 9.99 4.67 12.06
N LEU A 173 11.08 3.91 12.03
CA LEU A 173 12.37 4.39 11.52
C LEU A 173 12.28 4.54 10.00
N ARG A 174 12.95 5.57 9.46
CA ARG A 174 12.97 5.88 8.02
C ARG A 174 13.87 4.88 7.26
N PRO A 175 13.74 4.76 5.92
CA PRO A 175 14.81 4.20 5.08
C PRO A 175 16.17 4.85 5.38
N ARG A 176 17.26 4.16 5.01
CA ARG A 176 18.65 4.58 5.25
C ARG A 176 18.97 4.88 6.73
N THR A 177 18.31 4.17 7.66
CA THR A 177 18.64 4.21 9.09
C THR A 177 19.69 3.15 9.44
N ALA A 178 20.72 3.53 10.20
CA ALA A 178 21.60 2.63 10.93
C ALA A 178 21.13 2.48 12.39
N ILE A 179 20.86 1.27 12.83
CA ILE A 179 20.43 0.94 14.19
C ILE A 179 21.64 0.36 14.94
N VAL A 180 22.01 0.98 16.07
CA VAL A 180 23.28 0.67 16.76
C VAL A 180 23.02 0.04 18.13
N ALA A 181 23.55 -1.17 18.33
CA ALA A 181 23.47 -1.92 19.58
C ALA A 181 24.86 -2.41 20.01
N PHE A 182 25.02 -2.78 21.28
CA PHE A 182 26.34 -2.99 21.90
C PHE A 182 26.61 -4.44 22.32
N SER A 183 25.83 -5.38 21.79
CA SER A 183 26.11 -6.82 21.83
C SER A 183 25.74 -7.48 20.48
N ALA A 184 26.41 -8.57 20.13
CA ALA A 184 26.08 -9.35 18.93
C ALA A 184 24.66 -9.94 18.99
N ASN A 185 24.20 -10.33 20.19
CA ASN A 185 22.85 -10.85 20.41
C ASN A 185 21.78 -9.80 20.08
N ASP A 186 21.98 -8.56 20.52
CA ASP A 186 21.06 -7.45 20.21
C ASP A 186 21.09 -7.13 18.70
N VAL A 187 22.27 -7.11 18.08
CA VAL A 187 22.41 -6.92 16.62
C VAL A 187 21.65 -7.99 15.85
N TYR A 188 21.79 -9.27 16.19
CA TYR A 188 21.05 -10.36 15.56
C TYR A 188 19.53 -10.28 15.82
N ALA A 189 19.11 -9.95 17.05
CA ALA A 189 17.70 -9.84 17.41
C ALA A 189 17.01 -8.66 16.69
N ILE A 190 17.69 -7.52 16.59
CA ILE A 190 17.21 -6.34 15.88
C ILE A 190 17.22 -6.59 14.37
N ALA A 191 18.25 -7.22 13.80
CA ALA A 191 18.30 -7.55 12.37
C ALA A 191 17.15 -8.50 11.95
N GLU A 192 16.85 -9.53 12.75
CA GLU A 192 15.70 -10.42 12.52
C GLU A 192 14.35 -9.67 12.70
N LEU A 193 14.25 -8.75 13.65
CA LEU A 193 13.06 -7.90 13.83
C LEU A 193 12.85 -6.92 12.67
N VAL A 194 13.93 -6.34 12.13
CA VAL A 194 13.91 -5.47 10.95
C VAL A 194 13.54 -6.28 9.72
N ARG A 195 14.16 -7.44 9.47
CA ARG A 195 13.77 -8.37 8.40
C ARG A 195 12.26 -8.63 8.39
N ARG A 196 11.69 -9.00 9.54
CA ARG A 196 10.25 -9.27 9.70
C ARG A 196 9.34 -8.05 9.48
N GLN A 197 9.84 -6.82 9.61
CA GLN A 197 9.05 -5.57 9.52
C GLN A 197 9.36 -4.72 8.27
N ARG A 198 10.46 -5.00 7.57
CA ARG A 198 11.06 -4.17 6.51
C ARG A 198 11.70 -4.96 5.35
N GLY A 199 11.68 -6.28 5.37
CA GLY A 199 12.25 -7.15 4.32
C GLY A 199 13.69 -7.57 4.56
N GLY A 200 14.56 -6.68 5.05
CA GLY A 200 15.93 -7.07 5.38
C GLY A 200 16.75 -6.00 6.09
N ALA A 201 17.88 -6.43 6.63
CA ALA A 201 18.92 -5.56 7.17
C ALA A 201 20.31 -6.09 6.83
N ALA A 202 21.25 -5.18 6.57
CA ALA A 202 22.67 -5.48 6.57
C ALA A 202 23.18 -5.56 8.02
N VAL A 203 24.17 -6.41 8.27
CA VAL A 203 24.76 -6.61 9.61
C VAL A 203 26.24 -6.27 9.60
N VAL A 204 26.65 -5.32 10.46
CA VAL A 204 28.05 -4.87 10.58
C VAL A 204 28.51 -4.90 12.05
N MET A 205 29.49 -5.73 12.37
CA MET A 205 30.04 -5.89 13.72
C MET A 205 31.57 -5.87 13.69
N GLY A 206 32.20 -5.52 14.80
CA GLY A 206 33.67 -5.36 14.89
C GLY A 206 34.48 -6.63 14.57
N ASN A 207 33.93 -7.82 14.81
CA ASN A 207 34.58 -9.12 14.58
C ASN A 207 34.59 -9.57 13.10
N LEU A 208 33.60 -9.14 12.29
CA LEU A 208 33.46 -9.52 10.88
C LEU A 208 34.74 -9.16 10.09
N SER A 209 35.14 -10.02 9.14
CA SER A 209 36.30 -9.74 8.29
C SER A 209 36.09 -8.47 7.44
N PRO A 210 37.16 -7.82 6.96
CA PRO A 210 37.04 -6.71 6.03
C PRO A 210 36.16 -7.05 4.81
N ARG A 211 36.27 -8.28 4.31
CA ARG A 211 35.50 -8.80 3.16
C ARG A 211 34.01 -8.95 3.47
N THR A 212 33.64 -9.70 4.51
CA THR A 212 32.23 -9.86 4.93
C THR A 212 31.61 -8.50 5.24
N ARG A 213 32.36 -7.61 5.92
CA ARG A 213 31.91 -6.28 6.31
C ARG A 213 31.66 -5.40 5.09
N ASN A 214 32.58 -5.37 4.12
CA ASN A 214 32.41 -4.61 2.88
C ASN A 214 31.21 -5.12 2.07
N ALA A 215 31.04 -6.45 1.93
CA ALA A 215 29.90 -7.02 1.21
C ALA A 215 28.54 -6.74 1.91
N GLN A 216 28.51 -6.67 3.25
CA GLN A 216 27.31 -6.21 3.99
C GLN A 216 27.08 -4.69 3.86
N VAL A 217 28.13 -3.88 3.74
CA VAL A 217 28.03 -2.44 3.44
C VAL A 217 27.54 -2.21 2.01
N GLU A 218 28.01 -2.98 1.05
CA GLU A 218 27.62 -2.93 -0.36
C GLU A 218 26.13 -3.26 -0.53
N LEU A 219 25.64 -4.31 0.15
CA LEU A 219 24.22 -4.69 0.22
C LEU A 219 23.31 -3.55 0.74
N TYR A 220 23.80 -2.74 1.68
CA TYR A 220 23.10 -1.53 2.14
C TYR A 220 23.22 -0.37 1.13
N GLN A 221 24.43 -0.15 0.59
CA GLN A 221 24.71 0.96 -0.31
C GLN A 221 23.99 0.83 -1.65
N SER A 222 23.93 -0.38 -2.23
CA SER A 222 23.17 -0.72 -3.44
C SER A 222 21.66 -0.48 -3.30
N GLY A 223 21.16 -0.44 -2.06
CA GLY A 223 19.74 -0.30 -1.76
C GLY A 223 18.97 -1.62 -1.71
N ASP A 224 19.64 -2.78 -1.81
CA ASP A 224 19.05 -4.11 -1.60
C ASP A 224 18.49 -4.26 -0.17
N VAL A 225 19.07 -3.54 0.81
CA VAL A 225 18.45 -3.32 2.13
C VAL A 225 18.50 -1.85 2.55
N ASP A 226 17.37 -1.33 3.04
CA ASP A 226 17.24 0.06 3.52
C ASP A 226 17.78 0.29 4.94
N TYR A 227 18.15 -0.78 5.65
CA TYR A 227 18.48 -0.74 7.06
C TYR A 227 19.82 -1.42 7.32
N LEU A 228 20.62 -0.77 8.17
CA LEU A 228 21.83 -1.33 8.74
C LEU A 228 21.57 -1.61 10.22
N VAL A 229 22.01 -2.76 10.72
CA VAL A 229 22.07 -3.05 12.17
C VAL A 229 23.52 -3.36 12.53
N ALA A 230 24.05 -2.67 13.52
CA ALA A 230 25.49 -2.68 13.76
C ALA A 230 25.92 -2.43 15.21
N THR A 231 27.21 -2.65 15.48
CA THR A 231 27.85 -2.13 16.70
C THR A 231 28.52 -0.77 16.47
N ASP A 232 29.03 -0.19 17.56
CA ASP A 232 30.01 0.91 17.59
C ASP A 232 31.10 0.88 16.52
N ALA A 233 31.44 -0.30 15.97
CA ALA A 233 32.35 -0.49 14.86
C ALA A 233 32.01 0.33 13.58
N ILE A 234 30.77 0.82 13.40
CA ILE A 234 30.45 1.78 12.32
C ILE A 234 30.95 3.21 12.59
N GLY A 235 31.26 3.54 13.85
CA GLY A 235 31.80 4.83 14.26
C GLY A 235 33.16 5.15 13.63
N MET A 236 33.84 4.15 13.05
CA MET A 236 35.14 4.27 12.40
C MET A 236 35.23 3.43 11.12
N GLY A 237 35.90 3.96 10.09
CA GLY A 237 36.44 3.16 8.99
C GLY A 237 35.49 2.46 8.01
N LEU A 238 34.27 2.97 7.81
CA LEU A 238 33.39 2.54 6.70
C LEU A 238 32.80 3.73 5.94
N ASN A 239 32.68 3.58 4.62
CA ASN A 239 32.16 4.59 3.70
C ASN A 239 30.66 4.37 3.39
N MET A 240 29.79 4.80 4.31
CA MET A 240 28.34 4.50 4.29
C MET A 240 27.47 5.76 4.28
N ASP A 241 26.51 5.84 3.37
CA ASP A 241 25.61 6.99 3.26
C ASP A 241 24.33 6.78 4.08
N ILE A 242 24.43 7.20 5.34
CA ILE A 242 23.42 7.04 6.41
C ILE A 242 22.71 8.37 6.66
N ASP A 243 21.38 8.38 6.63
CA ASP A 243 20.55 9.57 6.92
C ASP A 243 20.20 9.71 8.41
N HIS A 244 20.10 8.56 9.09
CA HIS A 244 19.66 8.49 10.48
C HIS A 244 20.42 7.42 11.29
N VAL A 245 20.87 7.78 12.50
CA VAL A 245 21.40 6.83 13.49
C VAL A 245 20.39 6.65 14.62
N ALA A 246 20.00 5.41 14.91
CA ALA A 246 19.07 5.05 15.98
C ALA A 246 19.76 4.16 17.03
N PHE A 247 20.03 4.71 18.21
CA PHE A 247 20.63 3.96 19.31
C PHE A 247 19.63 2.98 19.93
N ALA A 248 19.95 1.69 19.89
CA ALA A 248 19.19 0.60 20.50
C ALA A 248 19.69 0.22 21.89
N GLY A 249 20.75 0.88 22.38
CA GLY A 249 21.17 0.90 23.78
C GLY A 249 22.00 2.16 24.06
N THR A 250 22.27 2.42 25.34
CA THR A 250 23.15 3.51 25.81
C THR A 250 24.31 3.02 26.67
N VAL A 251 24.41 1.70 26.84
CA VAL A 251 25.39 0.99 27.68
C VAL A 251 26.16 0.01 26.81
N LYS A 252 27.48 -0.08 27.01
CA LYS A 252 28.38 -1.04 26.35
C LYS A 252 29.33 -1.71 27.35
N TYR A 253 29.94 -2.81 26.93
CA TYR A 253 30.90 -3.58 27.73
C TYR A 253 32.33 -3.39 27.21
N ASP A 254 33.17 -2.64 27.94
CA ASP A 254 34.58 -2.37 27.59
C ASP A 254 35.51 -3.53 28.01
N GLY A 255 35.16 -4.77 27.67
CA GLY A 255 35.95 -5.98 28.00
C GLY A 255 36.07 -6.32 29.49
N ALA A 256 35.51 -5.50 30.40
CA ALA A 256 35.63 -5.67 31.84
C ALA A 256 34.37 -5.28 32.62
N VAL A 257 33.75 -4.14 32.29
CA VAL A 257 32.53 -3.64 32.95
C VAL A 257 31.55 -3.06 31.93
N SER A 258 30.26 -3.20 32.21
CA SER A 258 29.19 -2.53 31.48
C SER A 258 29.03 -1.10 31.99
N ARG A 259 29.17 -0.10 31.11
CA ARG A 259 29.02 1.33 31.45
C ARG A 259 28.19 2.08 30.41
N ARG A 260 27.64 3.24 30.79
CA ARG A 260 27.09 4.20 29.82
C ARG A 260 28.18 4.66 28.83
N LEU A 261 27.78 4.92 27.60
CA LEU A 261 28.60 5.55 26.56
C LEU A 261 28.99 6.97 26.96
N LEU A 262 30.19 7.41 26.56
CA LEU A 262 30.64 8.80 26.70
C LEU A 262 30.02 9.68 25.61
N PRO A 263 29.84 11.00 25.84
CA PRO A 263 29.33 11.93 24.82
C PRO A 263 30.11 11.88 23.49
N ALA A 264 31.43 11.73 23.56
CA ALA A 264 32.29 11.58 22.39
C ALA A 264 32.03 10.26 21.62
N GLU A 265 31.71 9.16 22.30
CA GLU A 265 31.38 7.88 21.67
C GLU A 265 30.01 7.96 20.98
N PHE A 266 29.02 8.58 21.63
CA PHE A 266 27.75 8.91 20.99
C PHE A 266 27.96 9.75 19.73
N ALA A 267 28.75 10.82 19.80
CA ALA A 267 28.98 11.72 18.66
C ALA A 267 29.81 11.09 17.53
N GLN A 268 30.74 10.19 17.84
CA GLN A 268 31.50 9.44 16.83
C GLN A 268 30.60 8.50 16.01
N ILE A 269 29.60 7.89 16.66
CA ILE A 269 28.59 7.02 16.03
C ILE A 269 27.50 7.85 15.35
N ALA A 270 26.87 8.79 16.04
CA ALA A 270 25.81 9.66 15.53
C ALA A 270 26.31 10.54 14.36
N GLY A 271 27.56 11.01 14.43
CA GLY A 271 28.23 11.77 13.37
C GLY A 271 28.51 10.97 12.09
N ARG A 272 28.14 9.68 12.01
CA ARG A 272 28.03 8.92 10.75
C ARG A 272 26.75 9.24 9.97
N ALA A 273 25.72 9.80 10.62
CA ALA A 273 24.54 10.33 9.94
C ALA A 273 24.84 11.69 9.31
N GLY A 274 24.43 11.88 8.05
CA GLY A 274 24.71 13.09 7.28
C GLY A 274 26.16 13.16 6.81
N ARG A 275 26.33 13.59 5.55
CA ARG A 275 27.61 13.51 4.83
C ARG A 275 27.79 14.64 3.84
N HIS A 276 29.02 15.12 3.72
CA HIS A 276 29.33 16.30 2.90
C HIS A 276 28.38 17.45 3.32
N MET A 277 27.54 17.97 2.42
CA MET A 277 26.55 19.02 2.72
C MET A 277 25.20 18.48 3.23
N ASN A 278 24.97 17.16 3.27
CA ASN A 278 23.69 16.59 3.67
C ASN A 278 23.58 16.51 5.21
N ASP A 279 22.55 17.15 5.77
CA ASP A 279 22.26 17.12 7.21
C ASP A 279 21.90 15.71 7.69
N GLY A 280 22.47 15.33 8.84
CA GLY A 280 22.24 14.07 9.51
C GLY A 280 21.20 14.18 10.64
N SER A 281 20.73 13.03 11.09
CA SER A 281 19.92 12.97 12.31
C SER A 281 20.18 11.77 13.19
N PHE A 282 19.96 11.91 14.49
CA PHE A 282 20.11 10.82 15.46
C PHE A 282 18.89 10.72 16.39
N GLY A 283 18.79 9.63 17.13
CA GLY A 283 17.70 9.35 18.05
C GLY A 283 17.89 7.99 18.71
N THR A 284 16.90 7.58 19.50
CA THR A 284 16.89 6.26 20.17
C THR A 284 15.79 5.37 19.59
N THR A 285 15.92 4.05 19.78
CA THR A 285 14.77 3.16 19.58
C THR A 285 13.81 3.27 20.78
N ALA A 286 12.52 3.00 20.58
CA ALA A 286 11.50 3.13 21.62
C ALA A 286 11.61 2.15 22.81
N ASN A 287 12.64 1.30 22.84
CA ASN A 287 12.97 0.43 23.97
C ASN A 287 14.07 1.03 24.87
N VAL A 288 14.58 2.22 24.52
CA VAL A 288 15.65 2.95 25.19
C VAL A 288 15.10 4.27 25.71
N GLU A 289 15.53 4.68 26.90
CA GLU A 289 15.18 5.98 27.47
C GLU A 289 15.58 7.12 26.51
N PRO A 290 14.83 8.25 26.48
CA PRO A 290 15.27 9.45 25.79
C PRO A 290 16.66 9.88 26.28
N LEU A 291 17.49 10.42 25.38
CA LEU A 291 18.75 11.04 25.79
C LEU A 291 18.46 12.31 26.61
N GLU A 292 19.33 12.59 27.59
CA GLU A 292 19.30 13.79 28.42
C GLU A 292 19.65 15.04 27.57
N ASP A 293 19.00 16.18 27.80
CA ASP A 293 19.12 17.36 26.92
C ASP A 293 20.57 17.90 26.83
N GLU A 294 21.31 17.92 27.95
CA GLU A 294 22.74 18.29 27.98
C GLU A 294 23.61 17.36 27.10
N LEU A 295 23.26 16.07 27.02
CA LEU A 295 23.94 15.11 26.15
C LEU A 295 23.59 15.36 24.67
N ILE A 296 22.35 15.74 24.38
CA ILE A 296 21.90 16.10 23.03
C ILE A 296 22.65 17.34 22.54
N GLU A 297 22.68 18.42 23.33
CA GLU A 297 23.39 19.66 22.97
C GLU A 297 24.89 19.42 22.73
N LYS A 298 25.56 18.61 23.56
CA LYS A 298 26.97 18.23 23.36
C LYS A 298 27.19 17.45 22.06
N ILE A 299 26.27 16.57 21.66
CA ILE A 299 26.36 15.82 20.40
C ILE A 299 26.12 16.73 19.19
N GLU A 300 25.16 17.65 19.26
CA GLU A 300 24.84 18.57 18.14
C GLU A 300 25.93 19.63 17.94
N ASN A 301 26.39 20.27 19.03
CA ASN A 301 27.42 21.31 18.99
C ASN A 301 28.85 20.75 18.91
N HIS A 302 29.03 19.44 19.12
CA HIS A 302 30.31 18.72 19.15
C HIS A 302 31.27 19.17 20.28
N GLU A 303 30.70 19.53 21.43
CA GLU A 303 31.43 20.01 22.61
C GLU A 303 31.65 18.87 23.62
N PHE A 304 32.91 18.53 23.88
CA PHE A 304 33.28 17.38 24.71
C PHE A 304 34.47 17.69 25.62
N ASP A 305 34.52 17.02 26.78
CA ASP A 305 35.67 16.99 27.68
C ASP A 305 36.98 16.70 26.93
N ALA A 306 38.05 17.39 27.32
CA ALA A 306 39.39 17.06 26.87
C ALA A 306 39.82 15.66 27.34
N VAL A 307 40.62 14.98 26.52
CA VAL A 307 41.26 13.69 26.85
C VAL A 307 42.04 13.84 28.15
N ARG A 308 41.60 13.16 29.21
CA ARG A 308 42.14 13.39 30.55
C ARG A 308 43.46 12.68 30.74
N ASN A 309 43.54 11.43 30.26
CA ASN A 309 44.75 10.62 30.34
C ASN A 309 45.09 10.01 28.98
N ILE A 310 46.37 9.77 28.73
CA ILE A 310 46.83 8.99 27.56
C ILE A 310 47.65 7.80 28.02
N ARG A 311 47.60 6.71 27.25
CA ARG A 311 48.33 5.48 27.55
C ARG A 311 49.77 5.62 27.13
N TRP A 312 50.68 5.11 27.95
CA TRP A 312 52.10 5.11 27.67
C TRP A 312 52.71 3.76 28.04
N ARG A 313 53.59 3.25 27.18
CA ARG A 313 54.44 2.09 27.41
C ARG A 313 55.87 2.51 27.09
N ASN A 314 56.85 2.02 27.85
CA ASN A 314 58.25 2.29 27.57
C ASN A 314 58.66 1.73 26.19
N PRO A 315 59.20 2.54 25.26
CA PRO A 315 59.72 2.06 23.97
C PRO A 315 61.13 1.47 24.09
N ALA A 316 61.90 1.82 25.13
CA ALA A 316 63.26 1.36 25.34
C ALA A 316 63.28 0.04 26.12
N LEU A 317 62.90 -1.06 25.43
CA LEU A 317 62.84 -2.40 26.00
C LEU A 317 64.23 -3.04 26.13
N ASP A 318 64.52 -3.59 27.31
CA ASP A 318 65.77 -4.30 27.59
C ASP A 318 65.59 -5.80 27.34
N PHE A 319 66.32 -6.37 26.38
CA PHE A 319 66.21 -7.79 26.03
C PHE A 319 67.29 -8.67 26.71
N THR A 320 68.11 -8.12 27.62
CA THR A 320 69.26 -8.83 28.21
C THR A 320 68.86 -10.10 28.95
N THR A 321 67.79 -10.04 29.76
CA THR A 321 67.15 -11.21 30.38
C THR A 321 65.63 -11.06 30.39
N THR A 322 64.89 -12.14 30.63
CA THR A 322 63.43 -12.07 30.84
C THR A 322 63.03 -11.20 32.04
N ARG A 323 63.91 -11.05 33.05
CA ARG A 323 63.69 -10.19 34.22
C ARG A 323 63.84 -8.71 33.85
N ASP A 324 64.82 -8.38 33.01
CA ASP A 324 65.10 -7.00 32.63
C ASP A 324 64.09 -6.51 31.57
N LEU A 325 63.67 -7.40 30.65
CA LEU A 325 62.52 -7.14 29.77
C LEU A 325 61.26 -6.85 30.57
N ARG A 326 60.94 -7.71 31.55
CA ARG A 326 59.82 -7.49 32.46
C ARG A 326 59.94 -6.13 33.16
N ARG A 327 61.09 -5.80 33.75
CA ARG A 327 61.32 -4.49 34.42
C ARG A 327 61.13 -3.32 33.47
N SER A 328 61.59 -3.43 32.22
CA SER A 328 61.47 -2.38 31.21
C SER A 328 60.02 -2.17 30.74
N LEU A 329 59.19 -3.22 30.73
CA LEU A 329 57.75 -3.17 30.44
C LEU A 329 56.92 -2.67 31.64
N GLU A 330 57.35 -2.97 32.88
CA GLU A 330 56.73 -2.50 34.13
C GLU A 330 57.09 -1.05 34.50
N GLN A 331 57.91 -0.37 33.68
CA GLN A 331 58.26 1.03 33.93
C GLN A 331 57.02 1.94 33.84
N LEU A 332 56.82 2.77 34.86
CA LEU A 332 55.76 3.78 34.89
C LEU A 332 56.12 5.01 34.03
N PRO A 333 55.13 5.72 33.46
CA PRO A 333 55.36 6.98 32.76
C PRO A 333 55.85 8.09 33.71
N GLY A 334 56.70 8.97 33.19
CA GLY A 334 57.27 10.10 33.95
C GLY A 334 56.55 11.44 33.79
N ILE A 335 55.42 11.48 33.07
CA ILE A 335 54.62 12.69 32.82
C ILE A 335 53.25 12.49 33.45
N ASP A 336 52.87 13.38 34.37
CA ASP A 336 51.56 13.36 35.03
C ASP A 336 50.40 13.35 34.01
N GLY A 337 49.38 12.52 34.25
CA GLY A 337 48.28 12.24 33.31
C GLY A 337 48.60 11.22 32.21
N MET A 338 49.86 10.81 32.02
CA MET A 338 50.15 9.56 31.29
C MET A 338 49.94 8.38 32.24
N ILE A 339 49.31 7.31 31.77
CA ILE A 339 49.04 6.10 32.55
C ILE A 339 49.43 4.84 31.76
N SER A 340 49.69 3.73 32.44
CA SER A 340 50.01 2.47 31.77
C SER A 340 48.83 1.93 30.93
N PRO A 341 49.08 1.05 29.93
CA PRO A 341 48.01 0.36 29.23
C PRO A 341 47.28 -0.57 30.20
N ARG A 342 45.99 -0.79 29.98
CA ARG A 342 45.19 -1.70 30.79
C ARG A 342 45.45 -3.14 30.36
N ASP A 343 45.91 -3.96 31.31
CA ASP A 343 45.99 -5.42 31.23
C ASP A 343 46.40 -5.99 29.83
N PRO A 344 47.47 -5.48 29.18
CA PRO A 344 47.71 -5.80 27.78
C PRO A 344 48.12 -7.26 27.57
N ASP A 345 47.49 -7.91 26.59
CA ASP A 345 47.59 -9.35 26.35
C ASP A 345 49.02 -9.84 26.08
N ASP A 346 49.81 -9.09 25.33
CA ASP A 346 51.21 -9.45 25.04
C ASP A 346 52.06 -9.54 26.31
N PHE A 347 51.91 -8.58 27.22
CA PHE A 347 52.57 -8.60 28.51
C PHE A 347 51.97 -9.63 29.47
N ASN A 348 50.66 -9.90 29.41
CA ASN A 348 50.02 -10.96 30.19
C ASN A 348 50.52 -12.36 29.77
N ALA A 349 50.53 -12.64 28.47
CA ALA A 349 51.10 -13.85 27.90
C ALA A 349 52.59 -14.00 28.26
N PHE A 350 53.38 -12.92 28.17
CA PHE A 350 54.77 -12.94 28.61
C PHE A 350 54.91 -13.28 30.11
N LYS A 351 54.13 -12.63 30.99
CA LYS A 351 54.11 -12.92 32.44
C LYS A 351 53.69 -14.36 32.77
N ALA A 352 52.86 -14.98 31.94
CA ALA A 352 52.49 -16.39 32.07
C ALA A 352 53.63 -17.31 31.59
N LEU A 353 54.15 -17.09 30.38
CA LEU A 353 55.18 -17.91 29.76
C LEU A 353 56.51 -17.92 30.54
N ILE A 354 56.95 -16.80 31.13
CA ILE A 354 58.19 -16.77 31.94
C ILE A 354 58.10 -17.52 33.29
N ARG A 355 56.89 -17.99 33.69
CA ARG A 355 56.71 -18.89 34.84
C ARG A 355 56.92 -20.36 34.48
N ASP A 356 56.86 -20.69 33.19
CA ASP A 356 57.03 -22.06 32.71
C ASP A 356 58.52 -22.43 32.62
N GLU A 357 58.90 -23.52 33.29
CA GLU A 357 60.29 -23.97 33.37
C GLU A 357 60.89 -24.26 31.98
N THR A 358 60.10 -24.83 31.06
CA THR A 358 60.59 -25.18 29.73
C THR A 358 60.81 -23.96 28.86
N VAL A 359 59.96 -22.93 28.96
CA VAL A 359 60.17 -21.63 28.29
C VAL A 359 61.40 -20.93 28.88
N ARG A 360 61.51 -20.88 30.21
CA ARG A 360 62.65 -20.27 30.90
C ARG A 360 63.97 -20.95 30.54
N ALA A 361 63.98 -22.28 30.45
CA ALA A 361 65.14 -23.06 30.04
C ALA A 361 65.65 -22.74 28.63
N HIS A 362 64.81 -22.24 27.73
CA HIS A 362 65.16 -21.82 26.36
C HIS A 362 65.16 -20.29 26.18
N SER A 363 65.18 -19.51 27.26
CA SER A 363 65.18 -18.04 27.24
C SER A 363 66.46 -17.46 27.86
N ARG A 364 67.62 -17.99 27.47
CA ARG A 364 68.91 -17.75 28.16
C ARG A 364 69.75 -16.60 27.59
N ASN A 365 69.44 -16.10 26.40
CA ASN A 365 70.19 -15.04 25.74
C ASN A 365 69.27 -13.99 25.07
N MET A 366 69.85 -12.84 24.73
CA MET A 366 69.11 -11.69 24.18
C MET A 366 68.30 -12.00 22.91
N ARG A 367 68.78 -12.90 22.03
CA ARG A 367 68.03 -13.31 20.83
C ARG A 367 66.79 -14.11 21.22
N GLN A 368 66.93 -15.06 22.15
CA GLN A 368 65.81 -15.87 22.64
C GLN A 368 64.78 -15.04 23.41
N VAL A 369 65.21 -14.11 24.26
CA VAL A 369 64.31 -13.20 25.00
C VAL A 369 63.53 -12.30 24.05
N ARG A 370 64.17 -11.78 22.99
CA ARG A 370 63.50 -11.01 21.93
C ARG A 370 62.52 -11.87 21.12
N GLN A 371 62.89 -13.11 20.79
CA GLN A 371 62.02 -14.04 20.06
C GLN A 371 60.80 -14.48 20.90
N LEU A 372 60.99 -14.71 22.20
CA LEU A 372 59.88 -14.95 23.14
C LEU A 372 58.92 -13.75 23.16
N TRP A 373 59.44 -12.53 23.26
CA TRP A 373 58.62 -11.33 23.20
C TRP A 373 57.84 -11.20 21.89
N GLN A 374 58.49 -11.46 20.74
CA GLN A 374 57.85 -11.46 19.43
C GLN A 374 56.71 -12.50 19.34
N VAL A 375 56.86 -13.67 19.96
CA VAL A 375 55.77 -14.67 20.08
C VAL A 375 54.65 -14.16 21.00
N CYS A 376 54.97 -13.50 22.11
CA CYS A 376 53.95 -12.88 22.97
C CYS A 376 53.12 -11.80 22.26
N GLN A 377 53.66 -11.15 21.23
CA GLN A 377 52.96 -10.12 20.45
C GLN A 377 51.98 -10.67 19.40
N VAL A 378 51.80 -12.01 19.28
CA VAL A 378 50.77 -12.62 18.43
C VAL A 378 49.38 -12.43 19.08
N PRO A 379 48.42 -11.71 18.44
CA PRO A 379 47.13 -11.41 19.07
C PRO A 379 46.20 -12.63 19.20
N ASP A 380 45.41 -12.71 20.28
CA ASP A 380 44.28 -13.65 20.35
C ASP A 380 43.01 -13.06 19.71
N PHE A 381 42.97 -13.09 18.38
CA PHE A 381 41.80 -12.67 17.61
C PHE A 381 40.49 -13.40 17.98
N ARG A 382 40.56 -14.50 18.73
CA ARG A 382 39.40 -15.30 19.15
C ARG A 382 38.82 -14.89 20.51
N GLN A 383 39.52 -14.03 21.27
CA GLN A 383 39.17 -13.67 22.66
C GLN A 383 38.90 -14.92 23.53
N THR A 384 39.77 -15.92 23.42
CA THR A 384 39.64 -17.19 24.16
C THR A 384 40.08 -17.07 25.61
N MET A 385 39.71 -18.07 26.43
CA MET A 385 40.27 -18.24 27.77
C MET A 385 41.81 -18.20 27.70
N HIS A 386 42.42 -17.31 28.48
CA HIS A 386 43.83 -16.92 28.39
C HIS A 386 44.81 -18.11 28.27
N ASP A 387 44.58 -19.18 29.05
CA ASP A 387 45.40 -20.40 29.05
C ASP A 387 45.45 -21.13 27.70
N VAL A 388 44.43 -20.97 26.85
CA VAL A 388 44.36 -21.59 25.51
C VAL A 388 45.27 -20.86 24.54
N HIS A 389 45.31 -19.52 24.59
CA HIS A 389 46.24 -18.72 23.79
C HIS A 389 47.68 -18.92 24.25
N VAL A 390 47.93 -18.79 25.57
CA VAL A 390 49.26 -19.01 26.16
C VAL A 390 49.84 -20.39 25.80
N ARG A 391 49.00 -21.43 25.70
CA ARG A 391 49.43 -22.77 25.25
C ARG A 391 49.85 -22.81 23.77
N LEU A 392 49.13 -22.12 22.88
CA LEU A 392 49.53 -21.99 21.47
C LEU A 392 50.84 -21.20 21.35
N LEU A 393 50.97 -20.08 22.07
CA LEU A 393 52.20 -19.29 22.09
C LEU A 393 53.40 -20.09 22.63
N LYS A 394 53.19 -20.92 23.67
CA LYS A 394 54.22 -21.87 24.13
C LYS A 394 54.63 -22.84 23.03
N GLN A 395 53.69 -23.43 22.30
CA GLN A 395 54.00 -24.36 21.20
C GLN A 395 54.80 -23.68 20.09
N ILE A 396 54.38 -22.49 19.65
CA ILE A 396 55.08 -21.67 18.65
C ILE A 396 56.53 -21.40 19.12
N PHE A 397 56.69 -20.89 20.34
CA PHE A 397 58.03 -20.61 20.89
C PHE A 397 58.90 -21.87 20.95
N MET A 398 58.38 -22.99 21.45
CA MET A 398 59.16 -24.23 21.58
C MET A 398 59.59 -24.82 20.23
N TYR A 399 58.79 -24.73 19.16
CA TYR A 399 59.23 -25.11 17.82
C TYR A 399 60.35 -24.19 17.29
N LEU A 400 60.24 -22.88 17.54
CA LEU A 400 61.26 -21.90 17.16
C LEU A 400 62.59 -22.02 17.94
N GLN A 401 62.65 -22.87 18.97
CA GLN A 401 63.89 -23.21 19.71
C GLN A 401 64.47 -24.59 19.32
N GLN A 402 63.87 -25.31 18.37
CA GLN A 402 64.43 -26.53 17.78
C GLN A 402 65.49 -26.19 16.71
N ASP A 403 66.29 -27.18 16.29
CA ASP A 403 67.45 -26.97 15.40
C ASP A 403 67.11 -26.32 14.03
N ARG A 404 65.89 -26.53 13.50
CA ARG A 404 65.41 -25.88 12.27
C ARG A 404 65.09 -24.38 12.47
N GLY A 405 64.88 -23.94 13.71
CA GLY A 405 64.54 -22.56 14.08
C GLY A 405 63.20 -22.04 13.55
N LYS A 406 62.35 -22.94 13.02
CA LYS A 406 61.15 -22.65 12.23
C LYS A 406 59.99 -23.58 12.59
N LEU A 407 58.77 -23.15 12.29
CA LEU A 407 57.55 -23.92 12.49
C LEU A 407 57.44 -25.07 11.47
N PRO A 408 57.09 -26.30 11.88
CA PRO A 408 56.92 -27.42 10.95
C PRO A 408 55.74 -27.21 9.99
N GLU A 409 55.97 -27.45 8.71
CA GLU A 409 54.98 -27.24 7.64
C GLU A 409 53.74 -28.14 7.80
N ASP A 410 53.91 -29.42 8.17
CA ASP A 410 52.80 -30.34 8.48
C ASP A 410 51.92 -29.85 9.64
N TRP A 411 52.51 -29.13 10.60
CA TRP A 411 51.78 -28.59 11.76
C TRP A 411 50.92 -27.39 11.33
N ILE A 412 51.47 -26.48 10.53
CA ILE A 412 50.72 -25.36 9.92
C ILE A 412 49.60 -25.90 9.02
N ALA A 413 49.94 -26.87 8.15
CA ALA A 413 49.00 -27.52 7.25
C ALA A 413 47.84 -28.18 8.02
N GLY A 414 48.12 -28.87 9.13
CA GLY A 414 47.11 -29.49 9.99
C GLY A 414 46.13 -28.48 10.57
N HIS A 415 46.61 -27.34 11.07
CA HIS A 415 45.75 -26.27 11.59
C HIS A 415 44.91 -25.62 10.48
N LEU A 416 45.52 -25.20 9.38
CA LEU A 416 44.80 -24.56 8.27
C LEU A 416 43.77 -25.50 7.62
N LYS A 417 44.11 -26.78 7.42
CA LYS A 417 43.19 -27.82 6.91
C LYS A 417 42.02 -28.12 7.88
N SER A 418 42.20 -27.87 9.18
CA SER A 418 41.09 -27.95 10.15
C SER A 418 40.10 -26.78 10.01
N LEU A 419 40.59 -25.63 9.53
CA LEU A 419 39.84 -24.37 9.38
C LEU A 419 39.19 -24.20 8.01
N ASP A 420 39.71 -24.80 6.95
CA ASP A 420 39.15 -24.72 5.59
C ASP A 420 37.84 -25.50 5.41
N LYS A 421 36.78 -25.05 6.10
CA LYS A 421 35.46 -25.68 6.09
C LYS A 421 34.36 -24.63 6.26
N THR A 422 33.35 -24.66 5.40
CA THR A 422 32.27 -23.65 5.32
C THR A 422 30.93 -24.12 5.92
N ASP A 423 30.93 -25.27 6.60
CA ASP A 423 29.82 -25.75 7.45
C ASP A 423 29.67 -24.95 8.75
N GLY A 424 28.65 -25.28 9.55
CA GLY A 424 28.33 -24.61 10.80
C GLY A 424 27.37 -23.43 10.63
N ASP A 425 27.30 -22.58 11.65
CA ASP A 425 26.51 -21.35 11.69
C ASP A 425 27.38 -20.08 11.62
N ILE A 426 26.75 -18.91 11.79
CA ILE A 426 27.40 -17.59 11.71
C ILE A 426 28.54 -17.48 12.74
N ASP A 427 28.31 -17.92 13.97
CA ASP A 427 29.27 -17.78 15.07
C ASP A 427 30.40 -18.82 14.97
N THR A 428 30.10 -20.03 14.46
CA THR A 428 31.12 -21.03 14.05
C THR A 428 32.05 -20.47 12.97
N LEU A 429 31.48 -19.88 11.91
CA LEU A 429 32.25 -19.29 10.81
C LEU A 429 33.09 -18.08 11.27
N ALA A 430 32.52 -17.20 12.10
CA ALA A 430 33.24 -16.07 12.70
C ALA A 430 34.43 -16.55 13.56
N THR A 431 34.25 -17.63 14.33
CA THR A 431 35.33 -18.23 15.13
C THR A 431 36.43 -18.86 14.26
N ARG A 432 36.08 -19.51 13.14
CA ARG A 432 37.05 -20.05 12.17
C ARG A 432 37.84 -18.94 11.49
N ILE A 433 37.19 -17.83 11.11
CA ILE A 433 37.85 -16.62 10.59
C ILE A 433 38.82 -16.05 11.61
N ALA A 434 38.39 -15.86 12.86
CA ALA A 434 39.24 -15.34 13.94
C ALA A 434 40.49 -16.19 14.15
N HIS A 435 40.37 -17.53 14.18
CA HIS A 435 41.53 -18.42 14.28
C HIS A 435 42.40 -18.38 13.01
N THR A 436 41.81 -18.22 11.82
CA THR A 436 42.56 -18.07 10.56
C THR A 436 43.45 -16.81 10.60
N ARG A 437 42.97 -15.68 11.14
CA ARG A 437 43.78 -14.45 11.29
C ARG A 437 45.02 -14.63 12.17
N THR A 438 44.98 -15.50 13.18
CA THR A 438 46.18 -15.84 13.96
C THR A 438 47.25 -16.45 13.05
N TRP A 439 46.87 -17.35 12.13
CA TRP A 439 47.77 -17.93 11.15
C TRP A 439 48.18 -16.94 10.05
N THR A 440 47.29 -16.06 9.60
CA THR A 440 47.64 -14.95 8.69
C THR A 440 48.72 -14.05 9.31
N TYR A 441 48.56 -13.65 10.57
CA TYR A 441 49.56 -12.84 11.28
C TYR A 441 50.90 -13.58 11.44
N ILE A 442 50.87 -14.85 11.85
CA ILE A 442 52.06 -15.71 11.94
C ILE A 442 52.77 -15.80 10.57
N SER A 443 52.01 -15.96 9.48
CA SER A 443 52.55 -16.07 8.11
C SER A 443 53.27 -14.81 7.61
N HIS A 444 53.02 -13.64 8.23
CA HIS A 444 53.77 -12.41 7.94
C HIS A 444 55.12 -12.31 8.66
N VAL A 445 55.43 -13.21 9.61
CA VAL A 445 56.74 -13.30 10.24
C VAL A 445 57.65 -14.20 9.40
N SER A 446 58.28 -13.64 8.37
CA SER A 446 59.14 -14.31 7.38
C SER A 446 60.12 -15.33 7.98
N ASP A 447 60.70 -15.00 9.12
CA ASP A 447 61.81 -15.72 9.72
C ASP A 447 61.39 -17.07 10.33
N TRP A 448 60.08 -17.28 10.56
CA TRP A 448 59.52 -18.43 11.26
C TRP A 448 59.13 -19.61 10.35
N MET A 449 59.17 -19.44 9.02
CA MET A 449 58.77 -20.47 8.02
C MET A 449 59.79 -20.53 6.86
N ASP A 450 59.72 -21.58 6.05
CA ASP A 450 60.47 -21.64 4.79
C ASP A 450 59.65 -21.00 3.66
N ASP A 451 58.52 -21.57 3.22
CA ASP A 451 57.59 -20.89 2.30
C ASP A 451 56.57 -19.99 3.03
N TYR A 452 57.05 -18.87 3.56
CA TYR A 452 56.18 -17.87 4.20
C TYR A 452 55.16 -17.23 3.22
N LYS A 453 55.35 -17.32 1.90
CA LYS A 453 54.44 -16.74 0.89
C LYS A 453 53.27 -17.66 0.59
N GLY A 454 53.53 -18.95 0.32
CA GLY A 454 52.48 -19.95 0.14
C GLY A 454 51.56 -20.05 1.36
N TRP A 455 52.11 -19.91 2.57
CA TRP A 455 51.29 -19.85 3.80
C TRP A 455 50.44 -18.58 3.90
N GLN A 456 50.94 -17.39 3.49
CA GLN A 456 50.14 -16.16 3.41
C GLN A 456 48.98 -16.29 2.41
N GLU A 457 49.23 -16.84 1.23
CA GLU A 457 48.23 -17.02 0.18
C GLU A 457 47.19 -18.07 0.59
N THR A 458 47.63 -19.18 1.19
CA THR A 458 46.74 -20.23 1.74
C THR A 458 45.84 -19.69 2.86
N ALA A 459 46.42 -18.98 3.84
CA ALA A 459 45.64 -18.41 4.95
C ALA A 459 44.64 -17.34 4.45
N ARG A 460 45.03 -16.51 3.48
CA ARG A 460 44.13 -15.53 2.85
C ARG A 460 42.99 -16.20 2.10
N HIS A 461 43.26 -17.23 1.29
CA HIS A 461 42.23 -17.96 0.56
C HIS A 461 41.20 -18.61 1.51
N ILE A 462 41.66 -19.13 2.66
CA ILE A 462 40.78 -19.66 3.71
C ILE A 462 39.96 -18.53 4.38
N GLU A 463 40.57 -17.39 4.74
CA GLU A 463 39.81 -16.26 5.30
C GLU A 463 38.78 -15.73 4.29
N ASP A 464 39.12 -15.61 3.00
CA ASP A 464 38.20 -15.17 1.94
C ASP A 464 37.01 -16.14 1.79
N LYS A 465 37.28 -17.44 1.64
CA LYS A 465 36.26 -18.51 1.49
C LYS A 465 35.33 -18.61 2.71
N LEU A 466 35.87 -18.47 3.92
CA LEU A 466 35.07 -18.39 5.14
C LEU A 466 34.28 -17.08 5.23
N SER A 467 34.83 -15.96 4.75
CA SER A 467 34.19 -14.63 4.76
C SER A 467 32.99 -14.55 3.83
N ASP A 468 33.08 -15.19 2.66
CA ASP A 468 31.99 -15.25 1.69
C ASP A 468 30.89 -16.19 2.19
N ALA A 469 31.24 -17.35 2.77
CA ALA A 469 30.27 -18.21 3.44
C ALA A 469 29.57 -17.49 4.61
N LEU A 470 30.31 -16.72 5.42
CA LEU A 470 29.75 -15.91 6.51
C LEU A 470 28.82 -14.81 5.98
N HIS A 471 29.20 -14.11 4.91
CA HIS A 471 28.31 -13.16 4.25
C HIS A 471 27.04 -13.86 3.77
N GLU A 472 27.15 -15.03 3.15
CA GLU A 472 25.99 -15.74 2.64
C GLU A 472 25.03 -16.13 3.77
N ARG A 473 25.53 -16.67 4.89
CA ARG A 473 24.68 -17.01 6.05
C ARG A 473 24.06 -15.77 6.71
N LEU A 474 24.78 -14.65 6.78
CA LEU A 474 24.21 -13.37 7.25
C LEU A 474 23.06 -12.92 6.33
N THR A 475 23.28 -12.93 5.02
CA THR A 475 22.28 -12.52 4.02
C THR A 475 21.08 -13.48 4.00
N GLN A 476 21.29 -14.80 4.06
CA GLN A 476 20.22 -15.81 4.18
C GLN A 476 19.37 -15.63 5.45
N ARG A 477 20.00 -15.26 6.58
CA ARG A 477 19.33 -15.08 7.89
C ARG A 477 18.63 -13.73 8.03
N PHE A 478 19.22 -12.65 7.54
CA PHE A 478 18.79 -11.27 7.82
C PHE A 478 18.20 -10.51 6.62
N VAL A 479 18.16 -11.12 5.42
CA VAL A 479 17.49 -10.58 4.24
C VAL A 479 16.52 -11.60 3.66
N ASP A 480 15.23 -11.25 3.59
CA ASP A 480 14.31 -11.90 2.66
C ASP A 480 14.61 -11.38 1.25
N ARG A 481 15.33 -12.20 0.45
CA ARG A 481 15.71 -11.86 -0.93
C ARG A 481 14.49 -11.51 -1.81
N ARG A 482 13.29 -12.08 -1.57
CA ARG A 482 12.09 -11.73 -2.34
C ARG A 482 11.56 -10.35 -1.96
N THR A 483 11.42 -10.05 -0.67
CA THR A 483 11.00 -8.72 -0.22
C THR A 483 12.05 -7.65 -0.57
N ALA A 484 13.35 -7.96 -0.50
CA ALA A 484 14.42 -7.07 -0.96
C ALA A 484 14.30 -6.71 -2.46
N MET A 485 14.14 -7.73 -3.33
CA MET A 485 13.92 -7.49 -4.77
C MET A 485 12.63 -6.71 -5.04
N LEU A 486 11.54 -6.95 -4.29
CA LEU A 486 10.31 -6.16 -4.40
C LEU A 486 10.50 -4.70 -3.96
N VAL A 487 11.24 -4.44 -2.87
CA VAL A 487 11.56 -3.06 -2.44
C VAL A 487 12.45 -2.36 -3.47
N ARG A 488 13.37 -3.06 -4.12
CA ARG A 488 14.20 -2.55 -5.22
C ARG A 488 13.36 -2.21 -6.46
N LYS A 489 12.53 -3.15 -6.96
CA LYS A 489 11.58 -2.91 -8.06
C LYS A 489 10.49 -1.88 -7.75
N LEU A 490 10.26 -1.53 -6.48
CA LEU A 490 9.38 -0.43 -6.06
C LEU A 490 10.08 0.95 -6.08
N LYS A 491 11.42 1.00 -6.05
CA LYS A 491 12.22 2.23 -6.18
C LYS A 491 12.61 2.50 -7.63
N ASP A 492 13.01 1.47 -8.36
CA ASP A 492 13.23 1.54 -9.80
C ASP A 492 11.89 1.85 -10.49
N ARG A 493 11.71 3.11 -10.91
CA ARG A 493 10.48 3.59 -11.56
C ARG A 493 10.25 3.00 -12.96
N SER A 494 11.22 2.25 -13.49
CA SER A 494 11.16 1.56 -14.77
C SER A 494 10.26 0.32 -14.70
N GLN A 495 8.98 0.53 -15.02
CA GLN A 495 8.06 -0.45 -15.61
C GLN A 495 8.14 -1.89 -15.06
N LEU A 496 7.53 -2.10 -13.89
CA LEU A 496 6.83 -3.35 -13.63
C LEU A 496 5.58 -3.39 -14.53
N GLU A 497 5.67 -4.13 -15.64
CA GLU A 497 4.54 -4.30 -16.56
C GLU A 497 3.50 -5.26 -15.96
N ALA A 498 2.27 -4.77 -15.85
CA ALA A 498 1.10 -5.61 -15.60
C ALA A 498 0.42 -5.85 -16.95
N LEU A 499 0.36 -7.10 -17.38
CA LEU A 499 -0.36 -7.49 -18.59
C LEU A 499 -1.84 -7.64 -18.24
N ILE A 500 -2.69 -6.95 -18.98
CA ILE A 500 -4.15 -7.05 -18.86
C ILE A 500 -4.65 -7.74 -20.12
N SER A 501 -5.27 -8.91 -19.98
CA SER A 501 -5.82 -9.63 -21.14
C SER A 501 -7.08 -8.95 -21.68
N GLU A 502 -7.46 -9.28 -22.92
CA GLU A 502 -8.75 -8.88 -23.50
C GLU A 502 -9.94 -9.36 -22.66
N THR A 503 -9.82 -10.53 -22.02
CA THR A 503 -10.79 -11.07 -21.05
C THR A 503 -10.81 -10.33 -19.69
N GLY A 504 -9.92 -9.34 -19.50
CA GLY A 504 -9.83 -8.52 -18.29
C GLY A 504 -9.07 -9.15 -17.13
N GLU A 505 -8.30 -10.22 -17.34
CA GLU A 505 -7.40 -10.76 -16.31
C GLU A 505 -6.17 -9.88 -16.14
N VAL A 506 -5.77 -9.62 -14.89
CA VAL A 506 -4.62 -8.78 -14.57
C VAL A 506 -3.50 -9.67 -14.05
N HIS A 507 -2.43 -9.79 -14.84
CA HIS A 507 -1.24 -10.58 -14.54
C HIS A 507 -0.04 -9.67 -14.28
N VAL A 508 0.74 -9.93 -13.23
CA VAL A 508 1.95 -9.18 -12.88
C VAL A 508 3.12 -10.16 -12.81
N GLU A 509 4.13 -9.97 -13.65
CA GLU A 509 5.29 -10.88 -13.82
C GLU A 509 4.88 -12.37 -13.99
N GLY A 510 3.78 -12.63 -14.70
CA GLY A 510 3.23 -13.98 -14.94
C GLY A 510 2.32 -14.54 -13.83
N HIS A 511 2.02 -13.76 -12.78
CA HIS A 511 1.10 -14.15 -11.72
C HIS A 511 -0.25 -13.41 -11.80
N PHE A 512 -1.35 -14.16 -11.82
CA PHE A 512 -2.71 -13.63 -11.75
C PHE A 512 -2.96 -12.88 -10.42
N VAL A 513 -3.47 -11.65 -10.51
CA VAL A 513 -3.77 -10.78 -9.36
C VAL A 513 -5.28 -10.50 -9.21
N GLY A 514 -6.06 -10.71 -10.27
CA GLY A 514 -7.53 -10.58 -10.26
C GLY A 514 -8.11 -10.22 -11.63
N THR A 515 -9.37 -9.80 -11.66
CA THR A 515 -10.08 -9.42 -12.90
C THR A 515 -10.60 -7.97 -12.88
N LEU A 516 -10.43 -7.25 -13.99
CA LEU A 516 -10.95 -5.92 -14.26
C LEU A 516 -12.17 -6.02 -15.20
N LYS A 517 -13.38 -5.96 -14.63
CA LYS A 517 -14.63 -5.94 -15.40
C LYS A 517 -15.17 -4.51 -15.44
N GLY A 518 -15.27 -3.93 -16.64
CA GLY A 518 -15.64 -2.54 -16.84
C GLY A 518 -14.65 -1.60 -16.14
N LEU A 519 -15.13 -0.84 -15.15
CA LEU A 519 -14.34 0.05 -14.29
C LEU A 519 -14.01 -0.55 -12.91
N ARG A 520 -14.33 -1.83 -12.67
CA ARG A 520 -14.20 -2.49 -11.37
C ARG A 520 -13.17 -3.61 -11.39
N PHE A 521 -12.10 -3.41 -10.63
CA PHE A 521 -11.10 -4.43 -10.32
C PHE A 521 -11.53 -5.26 -9.10
N ASN A 522 -11.72 -6.56 -9.32
CA ASN A 522 -11.90 -7.56 -8.29
C ASN A 522 -10.59 -8.35 -8.15
N ALA A 523 -9.75 -7.91 -7.22
CA ALA A 523 -8.48 -8.55 -6.88
C ALA A 523 -8.71 -9.85 -6.09
N ASP A 524 -7.96 -10.90 -6.40
CA ASP A 524 -8.06 -12.21 -5.71
C ASP A 524 -7.84 -12.07 -4.19
N THR A 525 -8.54 -12.93 -3.44
CA THR A 525 -8.56 -13.03 -1.99
C THR A 525 -7.92 -14.31 -1.45
N HIS A 526 -7.61 -15.30 -2.31
CA HIS A 526 -7.01 -16.57 -1.88
C HIS A 526 -5.52 -16.47 -1.53
N ILE A 527 -4.81 -15.47 -2.06
CA ILE A 527 -3.37 -15.30 -1.85
C ILE A 527 -3.12 -14.61 -0.48
N ASN A 528 -2.74 -15.39 0.53
CA ASN A 528 -2.70 -14.97 1.94
C ASN A 528 -1.29 -14.61 2.49
N SER A 529 -0.34 -14.25 1.62
CA SER A 529 1.05 -13.92 1.98
C SER A 529 1.34 -12.41 2.03
N THR A 530 2.52 -12.02 2.52
CA THR A 530 3.04 -10.64 2.38
C THR A 530 3.36 -10.28 0.92
N GLU A 531 3.78 -11.26 0.12
CA GLU A 531 3.99 -11.13 -1.32
C GLU A 531 2.67 -10.75 -2.01
N ALA A 532 1.57 -11.42 -1.65
CA ALA A 532 0.23 -11.14 -2.16
C ALA A 532 -0.18 -9.68 -1.99
N ARG A 533 0.04 -9.09 -0.80
CA ARG A 533 -0.29 -7.68 -0.55
C ARG A 533 0.54 -6.73 -1.42
N THR A 534 1.76 -7.12 -1.76
CA THR A 534 2.66 -6.31 -2.58
C THR A 534 2.28 -6.42 -4.07
N LEU A 535 2.02 -7.64 -4.57
CA LEU A 535 1.48 -7.89 -5.91
C LEU A 535 0.11 -7.21 -6.11
N LYS A 536 -0.78 -7.28 -5.11
CA LYS A 536 -2.09 -6.60 -5.11
C LYS A 536 -1.95 -5.08 -5.16
N ASN A 537 -0.95 -4.50 -4.49
CA ASN A 537 -0.66 -3.06 -4.59
C ASN A 537 -0.06 -2.67 -5.95
N ILE A 538 0.78 -3.51 -6.56
CA ILE A 538 1.33 -3.29 -7.92
C ILE A 538 0.20 -3.36 -8.94
N GLY A 539 -0.62 -4.42 -8.91
CA GLY A 539 -1.81 -4.58 -9.75
C GLY A 539 -2.77 -3.41 -9.61
N ASN A 540 -3.15 -3.04 -8.37
CA ASN A 540 -3.98 -1.86 -8.09
C ASN A 540 -3.44 -0.57 -8.75
N LYS A 541 -2.12 -0.38 -8.78
CA LYS A 541 -1.47 0.80 -9.34
C LYS A 541 -1.44 0.78 -10.87
N ALA A 542 -1.10 -0.35 -11.50
CA ALA A 542 -1.14 -0.47 -12.96
C ALA A 542 -2.57 -0.33 -13.50
N VAL A 543 -3.52 -1.02 -12.87
CA VAL A 543 -4.95 -0.95 -13.15
C VAL A 543 -5.53 0.47 -12.99
N SER A 544 -4.91 1.35 -12.21
CA SER A 544 -5.32 2.76 -12.14
C SER A 544 -5.20 3.48 -13.48
N SER A 545 -4.17 3.17 -14.28
CA SER A 545 -3.96 3.77 -15.61
C SER A 545 -4.93 3.23 -16.64
N GLU A 546 -5.23 1.93 -16.59
CA GLU A 546 -6.23 1.30 -17.46
C GLU A 546 -7.65 1.78 -17.13
N ILE A 547 -8.01 1.87 -15.85
CA ILE A 547 -9.30 2.42 -15.40
C ILE A 547 -9.45 3.88 -15.85
N ALA A 548 -8.40 4.70 -15.80
CA ALA A 548 -8.45 6.07 -16.31
C ALA A 548 -8.68 6.11 -17.84
N THR A 549 -8.06 5.20 -18.59
CA THR A 549 -8.20 5.08 -20.05
C THR A 549 -9.60 4.61 -20.45
N ARG A 550 -10.15 3.59 -19.76
CA ARG A 550 -11.54 3.14 -19.92
C ARG A 550 -12.55 4.22 -19.52
N ALA A 551 -12.29 4.96 -18.44
CA ALA A 551 -13.13 6.07 -18.02
C ALA A 551 -13.17 7.20 -19.07
N ALA A 552 -12.04 7.49 -19.73
CA ALA A 552 -12.00 8.46 -20.83
C ALA A 552 -12.79 7.98 -22.07
N ARG A 553 -12.63 6.70 -22.47
CA ARG A 553 -13.46 6.09 -23.54
C ARG A 553 -14.94 6.17 -23.21
N LEU A 554 -15.36 5.72 -22.03
CA LEU A 554 -16.76 5.76 -21.59
C LEU A 554 -17.31 7.20 -21.59
N ALA A 555 -16.55 8.17 -21.07
CA ALA A 555 -16.98 9.57 -21.07
C ALA A 555 -17.18 10.17 -22.48
N SER A 556 -16.58 9.57 -23.52
CA SER A 556 -16.70 9.97 -24.94
C SER A 556 -17.53 9.01 -25.80
N ALA A 557 -18.02 7.90 -25.25
CA ALA A 557 -18.79 6.88 -25.96
C ALA A 557 -20.13 7.41 -26.50
N ALA A 558 -20.67 6.78 -27.55
CA ALA A 558 -21.94 7.12 -28.19
C ALA A 558 -23.15 6.66 -27.35
N ASP A 559 -24.35 7.18 -27.63
CA ASP A 559 -25.57 6.77 -26.90
C ASP A 559 -26.00 5.32 -27.18
N GLU A 560 -25.48 4.72 -28.26
CA GLU A 560 -25.71 3.33 -28.68
C GLU A 560 -24.83 2.32 -27.93
N ASP A 561 -23.68 2.75 -27.39
CA ASP A 561 -22.75 1.92 -26.62
C ASP A 561 -23.29 1.54 -25.22
N PHE A 562 -24.41 2.16 -24.81
CA PHE A 562 -25.01 2.04 -23.50
C PHE A 562 -26.38 1.35 -23.53
N ALA A 563 -26.62 0.48 -22.55
CA ALA A 563 -27.92 -0.18 -22.35
C ALA A 563 -28.34 -0.13 -20.86
N LEU A 564 -29.61 -0.38 -20.59
CA LEU A 564 -30.18 -0.54 -19.25
C LEU A 564 -30.79 -1.94 -19.16
N ASP A 565 -30.34 -2.76 -18.19
CA ASP A 565 -30.87 -4.11 -17.98
C ASP A 565 -32.18 -4.11 -17.17
N ALA A 566 -32.73 -5.29 -16.89
CA ALA A 566 -33.99 -5.43 -16.14
C ALA A 566 -33.78 -5.25 -14.62
N GLU A 567 -32.54 -5.31 -14.17
CA GLU A 567 -32.07 -5.23 -12.80
C GLU A 567 -31.70 -3.78 -12.39
N GLY A 568 -31.62 -2.86 -13.35
CA GLY A 568 -31.32 -1.45 -13.14
C GLY A 568 -29.84 -1.09 -13.23
N HIS A 569 -29.00 -1.89 -13.88
CA HIS A 569 -27.62 -1.52 -14.21
C HIS A 569 -27.53 -0.85 -15.58
N VAL A 570 -26.74 0.22 -15.65
CA VAL A 570 -26.28 0.77 -16.93
C VAL A 570 -25.09 -0.05 -17.39
N LEU A 571 -25.23 -0.69 -18.54
CA LEU A 571 -24.20 -1.43 -19.25
C LEU A 571 -23.48 -0.48 -20.22
N TRP A 572 -22.17 -0.66 -20.40
CA TRP A 572 -21.36 -0.07 -21.46
C TRP A 572 -20.54 -1.19 -22.09
N GLU A 573 -20.55 -1.32 -23.43
CA GLU A 573 -19.92 -2.44 -24.15
C GLU A 573 -20.32 -3.82 -23.52
N GLY A 574 -21.62 -3.95 -23.18
CA GLY A 574 -22.20 -5.13 -22.52
C GLY A 574 -21.86 -5.32 -21.03
N THR A 575 -21.01 -4.48 -20.42
CA THR A 575 -20.56 -4.63 -19.04
C THR A 575 -21.16 -3.57 -18.10
N ALA A 576 -21.67 -4.00 -16.93
CA ALA A 576 -22.25 -3.08 -15.95
C ALA A 576 -21.22 -2.07 -15.39
N VAL A 577 -21.50 -0.78 -15.54
CA VAL A 577 -20.64 0.35 -15.12
C VAL A 577 -21.31 1.27 -14.09
N ALA A 578 -22.63 1.25 -13.97
CA ALA A 578 -23.37 1.94 -12.91
C ALA A 578 -24.66 1.17 -12.55
N SER A 579 -25.22 1.44 -11.36
CA SER A 579 -26.54 0.97 -10.94
C SER A 579 -27.47 2.16 -10.65
N LEU A 580 -28.76 1.99 -10.93
CA LEU A 580 -29.80 2.94 -10.54
C LEU A 580 -30.19 2.76 -9.08
N ALA A 581 -30.38 3.88 -8.39
CA ALA A 581 -30.86 3.98 -7.03
C ALA A 581 -31.96 5.04 -6.93
N LYS A 582 -32.65 5.10 -5.79
CA LYS A 582 -33.66 6.12 -5.50
C LYS A 582 -33.06 7.53 -5.59
N GLY A 583 -33.67 8.38 -6.40
CA GLY A 583 -33.33 9.80 -6.53
C GLY A 583 -34.46 10.71 -6.06
N GLU A 584 -34.51 11.94 -6.58
CA GLU A 584 -35.43 12.98 -6.12
C GLU A 584 -36.90 12.72 -6.49
N SER A 585 -37.14 12.07 -7.64
CA SER A 585 -38.46 11.63 -8.10
C SER A 585 -38.33 10.35 -8.91
N VAL A 586 -39.47 9.70 -9.22
CA VAL A 586 -39.50 8.42 -9.94
C VAL A 586 -38.89 8.51 -11.36
N LEU A 587 -38.95 9.70 -11.97
CA LEU A 587 -38.35 9.99 -13.29
C LEU A 587 -36.90 10.47 -13.22
N ARG A 588 -36.36 10.69 -12.01
CA ARG A 588 -34.99 11.16 -11.76
C ARG A 588 -34.27 10.20 -10.79
N PRO A 589 -34.03 8.94 -11.18
CA PRO A 589 -33.24 8.00 -10.39
C PRO A 589 -31.81 8.52 -10.21
N ARG A 590 -31.18 8.16 -9.10
CA ARG A 590 -29.79 8.48 -8.80
C ARG A 590 -28.88 7.41 -9.39
N LEU A 591 -27.86 7.81 -10.15
CA LEU A 591 -26.78 6.91 -10.55
C LEU A 591 -25.80 6.65 -9.40
N GLN A 592 -25.38 5.39 -9.26
CA GLN A 592 -24.30 4.94 -8.40
C GLN A 592 -23.26 4.21 -9.26
N LEU A 593 -22.04 4.74 -9.32
CA LEU A 593 -20.98 4.19 -10.19
C LEU A 593 -20.44 2.86 -9.65
N LEU A 594 -20.28 1.86 -10.52
CA LEU A 594 -19.70 0.55 -10.22
C LEU A 594 -18.21 0.53 -10.59
N ALA A 595 -17.43 1.39 -9.96
CA ALA A 595 -15.98 1.50 -10.16
C ALA A 595 -15.19 1.23 -8.87
N SER A 596 -13.90 0.89 -9.01
CA SER A 596 -12.98 0.78 -7.87
C SER A 596 -12.46 2.16 -7.40
N GLU A 597 -11.97 2.23 -6.16
CA GLU A 597 -11.52 3.48 -5.48
C GLU A 597 -10.44 4.27 -6.25
N GLN A 598 -9.71 3.60 -7.15
CA GLN A 598 -8.78 4.20 -8.10
C GLN A 598 -9.42 5.29 -8.99
N LEU A 599 -10.71 5.20 -9.32
CA LEU A 599 -11.39 6.19 -10.16
C LEU A 599 -11.96 7.32 -9.30
N ASN A 600 -11.25 8.43 -9.25
CA ASN A 600 -11.61 9.62 -8.48
C ASN A 600 -11.38 10.92 -9.28
N GLY A 601 -11.76 12.06 -8.70
CA GLY A 601 -11.52 13.39 -9.27
C GLY A 601 -12.28 13.64 -10.59
N THR A 602 -11.61 14.32 -11.53
CA THR A 602 -12.21 14.79 -12.79
C THR A 602 -12.67 13.65 -13.69
N ALA A 603 -11.94 12.54 -13.77
CA ALA A 603 -12.32 11.38 -14.58
C ALA A 603 -13.62 10.73 -14.07
N GLN A 604 -13.78 10.62 -12.75
CA GLN A 604 -15.01 10.12 -12.13
C GLN A 604 -16.20 11.06 -12.40
N GLN A 605 -15.97 12.37 -12.36
CA GLN A 605 -17.00 13.38 -12.67
C GLN A 605 -17.44 13.34 -14.14
N ALA A 606 -16.50 13.19 -15.08
CA ALA A 606 -16.80 13.08 -16.51
C ALA A 606 -17.65 11.84 -16.83
N VAL A 607 -17.29 10.67 -16.29
CA VAL A 607 -18.07 9.43 -16.42
C VAL A 607 -19.48 9.60 -15.84
N MET A 608 -19.60 10.14 -14.62
CA MET A 608 -20.90 10.38 -13.98
C MET A 608 -21.78 11.36 -14.79
N ALA A 609 -21.20 12.42 -15.35
CA ALA A 609 -21.92 13.38 -16.19
C ALA A 609 -22.41 12.74 -17.51
N ARG A 610 -21.56 11.96 -18.19
CA ARG A 610 -21.94 11.26 -19.44
C ARG A 610 -23.09 10.28 -19.22
N LEU A 611 -23.00 9.46 -18.17
CA LEU A 611 -24.04 8.49 -17.81
C LEU A 611 -25.35 9.17 -17.39
N ALA A 612 -25.29 10.28 -16.63
CA ALA A 612 -26.47 11.05 -16.25
C ALA A 612 -27.16 11.70 -17.46
N SER A 613 -26.38 12.21 -18.42
CA SER A 613 -26.90 12.77 -19.67
C SER A 613 -27.61 11.70 -20.50
N TRP A 614 -26.96 10.54 -20.72
CA TRP A 614 -27.54 9.41 -21.44
C TRP A 614 -28.86 8.94 -20.80
N LEU A 615 -28.84 8.70 -19.49
CA LEU A 615 -30.00 8.21 -18.76
C LEU A 615 -31.18 9.18 -18.83
N THR A 616 -30.91 10.49 -18.77
CA THR A 616 -31.93 11.53 -18.88
C THR A 616 -32.62 11.49 -20.25
N GLU A 617 -31.85 11.44 -21.34
CA GLU A 617 -32.42 11.35 -22.69
C GLU A 617 -33.06 9.99 -22.97
N HIS A 618 -32.53 8.88 -22.43
CA HIS A 618 -33.15 7.56 -22.52
C HIS A 618 -34.56 7.54 -21.89
N ILE A 619 -34.68 8.05 -20.66
CA ILE A 619 -35.97 8.17 -19.96
C ILE A 619 -36.91 9.12 -20.73
N LYS A 620 -36.41 10.28 -21.18
CA LYS A 620 -37.17 11.28 -21.94
C LYS A 620 -37.65 10.78 -23.31
N LEU A 621 -36.88 9.92 -23.99
CA LEU A 621 -37.25 9.32 -25.26
C LEU A 621 -38.32 8.22 -25.09
N ARG A 622 -38.13 7.30 -24.13
CA ARG A 622 -39.07 6.19 -23.88
C ARG A 622 -40.36 6.65 -23.19
N LEU A 623 -40.29 7.64 -22.29
CA LEU A 623 -41.42 8.19 -21.52
C LEU A 623 -41.83 9.60 -21.97
N LYS A 624 -41.53 9.97 -23.22
CA LYS A 624 -41.85 11.29 -23.83
C LYS A 624 -43.23 11.87 -23.47
N PRO A 625 -44.34 11.09 -23.40
CA PRO A 625 -45.64 11.60 -22.97
C PRO A 625 -45.66 12.25 -21.57
N LEU A 626 -44.86 11.76 -20.60
CA LEU A 626 -44.77 12.36 -19.26
C LEU A 626 -44.06 13.72 -19.30
N VAL A 627 -42.91 13.78 -19.95
CA VAL A 627 -42.14 15.03 -20.16
C VAL A 627 -43.00 16.07 -20.89
N THR A 628 -43.67 15.65 -21.97
CA THR A 628 -44.60 16.51 -22.72
C THR A 628 -45.75 17.04 -21.85
N LEU A 629 -46.24 16.25 -20.87
CA LEU A 629 -47.31 16.66 -19.96
C LEU A 629 -46.84 17.67 -18.90
N GLU A 630 -45.57 17.59 -18.46
CA GLU A 630 -44.96 18.58 -17.56
C GLU A 630 -44.62 19.91 -18.26
N GLU A 631 -44.20 19.85 -19.52
CA GLU A 631 -43.86 21.02 -20.35
C GLU A 631 -45.08 21.85 -20.82
N LEU A 632 -46.30 21.31 -20.71
CA LEU A 632 -47.51 22.01 -21.16
C LEU A 632 -47.84 23.25 -20.28
N PRO A 633 -48.27 24.38 -20.88
CA PRO A 633 -48.71 25.57 -20.15
C PRO A 633 -50.09 25.35 -19.51
N LEU A 634 -50.10 24.64 -18.38
CA LEU A 634 -51.29 24.25 -17.61
C LEU A 634 -51.46 25.12 -16.37
N THR A 635 -52.72 25.45 -16.06
CA THR A 635 -53.11 26.28 -14.91
C THR A 635 -54.01 25.53 -13.95
N GLY A 636 -54.04 25.98 -12.68
CA GLY A 636 -55.01 25.54 -11.67
C GLY A 636 -55.18 24.01 -11.57
N PRO A 637 -56.43 23.48 -11.66
CA PRO A 637 -56.70 22.04 -11.57
C PRO A 637 -55.96 21.19 -12.61
N ALA A 638 -55.74 21.70 -13.83
CA ALA A 638 -55.10 20.95 -14.90
C ALA A 638 -53.63 20.67 -14.60
N ARG A 639 -52.91 21.65 -14.05
CA ARG A 639 -51.54 21.48 -13.56
C ARG A 639 -51.48 20.50 -12.38
N GLY A 640 -52.48 20.51 -11.50
CA GLY A 640 -52.61 19.54 -10.40
C GLY A 640 -52.76 18.11 -10.89
N ILE A 641 -53.63 17.88 -11.88
CA ILE A 641 -53.79 16.57 -12.53
C ILE A 641 -52.50 16.14 -13.22
N ALA A 642 -51.86 17.04 -13.97
CA ALA A 642 -50.63 16.73 -14.70
C ALA A 642 -49.50 16.28 -13.76
N PHE A 643 -49.26 17.03 -12.69
CA PHE A 643 -48.25 16.70 -11.68
C PHE A 643 -48.52 15.37 -10.99
N GLN A 644 -49.75 15.14 -10.49
CA GLN A 644 -50.09 13.89 -9.80
C GLN A 644 -50.02 12.67 -10.74
N VAL A 645 -50.40 12.84 -12.00
CA VAL A 645 -50.27 11.79 -13.01
C VAL A 645 -48.80 11.49 -13.33
N SER A 646 -47.93 12.49 -13.41
CA SER A 646 -46.50 12.27 -13.70
C SER A 646 -45.79 11.52 -12.55
N GLU A 647 -46.04 11.93 -11.30
CA GLU A 647 -45.58 11.24 -10.08
C GLU A 647 -46.05 9.77 -10.03
N ASN A 648 -47.26 9.47 -10.54
CA ASN A 648 -47.78 8.11 -10.67
C ASN A 648 -47.49 7.47 -12.05
N LEU A 649 -46.38 7.88 -12.69
CA LEU A 649 -45.86 7.37 -13.96
C LEU A 649 -46.91 7.28 -15.08
N GLY A 650 -47.88 8.18 -15.12
CA GLY A 650 -48.88 8.24 -16.19
C GLY A 650 -50.15 7.42 -15.98
N ALA A 651 -50.45 6.91 -14.77
CA ALA A 651 -51.70 6.20 -14.49
C ALA A 651 -52.22 6.45 -13.05
N MET A 652 -53.50 6.83 -12.90
CA MET A 652 -54.17 7.10 -11.62
C MET A 652 -55.63 6.61 -11.61
N ARG A 653 -56.24 6.44 -10.44
CA ARG A 653 -57.66 6.09 -10.33
C ARG A 653 -58.51 7.36 -10.37
N ARG A 654 -59.54 7.41 -11.21
CA ARG A 654 -60.29 8.65 -11.51
C ARG A 654 -60.94 9.28 -10.28
N PHE A 655 -61.28 8.48 -9.27
CA PHE A 655 -61.89 9.01 -8.04
C PHE A 655 -60.93 9.87 -7.20
N GLU A 656 -59.62 9.63 -7.28
CA GLU A 656 -58.59 10.39 -6.56
C GLU A 656 -58.48 11.82 -7.11
N LEU A 657 -58.66 11.95 -8.43
CA LEU A 657 -58.67 13.21 -9.17
C LEU A 657 -60.07 13.84 -9.29
N ALA A 658 -61.10 13.31 -8.63
CA ALA A 658 -62.50 13.61 -8.94
C ALA A 658 -62.88 15.09 -8.84
N ASP A 659 -62.39 15.80 -7.83
CA ASP A 659 -62.70 17.22 -7.63
C ASP A 659 -61.90 18.14 -8.57
N GLN A 660 -60.66 17.80 -8.90
CA GLN A 660 -59.90 18.50 -9.94
C GLN A 660 -60.56 18.34 -11.32
N ILE A 661 -61.00 17.12 -11.66
CA ILE A 661 -61.70 16.81 -12.91
C ILE A 661 -63.05 17.53 -13.01
N ARG A 662 -63.73 17.81 -11.89
CA ARG A 662 -64.96 18.63 -11.85
C ARG A 662 -64.71 20.11 -12.14
N MET A 663 -63.49 20.60 -11.93
CA MET A 663 -63.09 22.00 -12.12
C MET A 663 -62.37 22.26 -13.45
N LEU A 664 -62.13 21.24 -14.28
CA LEU A 664 -61.57 21.40 -15.62
C LEU A 664 -62.54 22.12 -16.56
N ASP A 665 -62.03 23.14 -17.27
CA ASP A 665 -62.71 23.75 -18.40
C ASP A 665 -62.47 22.96 -19.71
N LYS A 666 -63.07 23.42 -20.83
CA LYS A 666 -62.89 22.76 -22.14
C LYS A 666 -61.48 22.93 -22.72
N LYS A 667 -60.78 24.03 -22.45
CA LYS A 667 -59.45 24.33 -22.99
C LYS A 667 -58.39 23.47 -22.29
N ASP A 668 -58.42 23.42 -20.97
CA ASP A 668 -57.52 22.61 -20.15
C ASP A 668 -57.76 21.11 -20.36
N TYR A 669 -59.01 20.66 -20.49
CA TYR A 669 -59.29 19.27 -20.90
C TYR A 669 -58.71 18.96 -22.30
N GLY A 670 -58.77 19.94 -23.23
CA GLY A 670 -58.13 19.84 -24.54
C GLY A 670 -56.60 19.72 -24.46
N ARG A 671 -55.95 20.55 -23.64
CA ARG A 671 -54.50 20.52 -23.41
C ARG A 671 -54.03 19.20 -22.79
N LEU A 672 -54.71 18.72 -21.75
CA LEU A 672 -54.41 17.40 -21.15
C LEU A 672 -54.54 16.27 -22.18
N LYS A 673 -55.58 16.29 -23.01
CA LYS A 673 -55.76 15.32 -24.10
C LYS A 673 -54.66 15.42 -25.17
N PHE A 674 -54.19 16.62 -25.49
CA PHE A 674 -53.06 16.85 -26.41
C PHE A 674 -51.75 16.28 -25.85
N GLY A 675 -51.49 16.45 -24.54
CA GLY A 675 -50.41 15.77 -23.80
C GLY A 675 -50.62 14.27 -23.60
N GLY A 676 -51.41 13.60 -24.45
CA GLY A 676 -51.63 12.15 -24.43
C GLY A 676 -52.49 11.61 -23.28
N LEU A 677 -53.02 12.47 -22.39
CA LEU A 677 -53.74 12.01 -21.20
C LEU A 677 -55.21 11.65 -21.49
N ARG A 678 -55.58 10.41 -21.22
CA ARG A 678 -56.95 9.89 -21.37
C ARG A 678 -57.67 9.89 -20.02
N VAL A 679 -58.60 10.81 -19.84
CA VAL A 679 -59.48 10.90 -18.66
C VAL A 679 -60.64 9.89 -18.77
N GLY A 680 -60.29 8.60 -18.72
CA GLY A 680 -61.19 7.44 -18.85
C GLY A 680 -62.20 7.30 -17.69
N TYR A 681 -63.13 6.36 -17.80
CA TYR A 681 -64.32 6.28 -16.96
C TYR A 681 -64.05 6.01 -15.48
N GLU A 682 -63.08 5.13 -15.18
CA GLU A 682 -62.67 4.76 -13.81
C GLU A 682 -61.19 5.06 -13.52
N HIS A 683 -60.37 5.26 -14.56
CA HIS A 683 -58.93 5.56 -14.47
C HIS A 683 -58.56 6.71 -15.40
N VAL A 684 -57.51 7.46 -15.03
CA VAL A 684 -56.88 8.50 -15.84
C VAL A 684 -55.49 8.00 -16.21
N PHE A 685 -55.19 7.84 -17.49
CA PHE A 685 -53.96 7.17 -17.93
C PHE A 685 -53.48 7.64 -19.31
N MET A 686 -52.22 7.39 -19.65
CA MET A 686 -51.67 7.64 -20.98
C MET A 686 -51.63 6.36 -21.83
N PRO A 687 -52.40 6.26 -22.94
CA PRO A 687 -52.45 5.03 -23.74
C PRO A 687 -51.12 4.62 -24.37
N ILE A 688 -50.23 5.58 -24.69
CA ILE A 688 -48.92 5.30 -25.32
C ILE A 688 -47.98 4.59 -24.32
N LEU A 689 -48.10 4.88 -23.03
CA LEU A 689 -47.29 4.27 -21.97
C LEU A 689 -47.70 2.83 -21.60
N LEU A 690 -48.74 2.29 -22.26
CA LEU A 690 -49.17 0.89 -22.16
C LEU A 690 -48.46 -0.02 -23.20
N LYS A 691 -47.58 0.53 -24.04
CA LYS A 691 -46.71 -0.27 -24.92
C LYS A 691 -45.64 -1.02 -24.10
N PRO A 692 -45.04 -2.12 -24.62
CA PRO A 692 -44.10 -2.95 -23.87
C PRO A 692 -42.91 -2.20 -23.27
N ASP A 693 -42.09 -1.52 -24.09
CA ASP A 693 -40.85 -0.86 -23.62
C ASP A 693 -41.10 0.32 -22.66
N PRO A 694 -42.08 1.23 -22.89
CA PRO A 694 -42.49 2.19 -21.87
C PRO A 694 -42.99 1.53 -20.57
N THR A 695 -43.75 0.43 -20.67
CA THR A 695 -44.22 -0.33 -19.48
C THR A 695 -43.06 -0.92 -18.69
N ALA A 696 -42.09 -1.55 -19.36
CA ALA A 696 -40.91 -2.14 -18.74
C ALA A 696 -40.11 -1.09 -17.95
N LEU A 697 -39.81 0.06 -18.57
CA LEU A 697 -39.08 1.15 -17.92
C LEU A 697 -39.87 1.76 -16.74
N ARG A 698 -41.21 1.88 -16.85
CA ARG A 698 -42.06 2.34 -15.75
C ARG A 698 -42.05 1.38 -14.56
N CYS A 699 -42.13 0.07 -14.80
CA CYS A 699 -42.02 -0.97 -13.78
C CYS A 699 -40.65 -1.00 -13.08
N LEU A 700 -39.57 -0.83 -13.85
CA LEU A 700 -38.20 -0.72 -13.36
C LEU A 700 -38.00 0.51 -12.46
N LEU A 701 -38.29 1.72 -12.96
CA LEU A 701 -38.13 2.98 -12.21
C LEU A 701 -38.97 3.00 -10.92
N TRP A 702 -40.20 2.50 -10.96
CA TRP A 702 -41.04 2.37 -9.77
C TRP A 702 -40.43 1.40 -8.74
N SER A 703 -39.87 0.27 -9.17
CA SER A 703 -39.30 -0.74 -8.26
C SER A 703 -38.01 -0.24 -7.58
N ILE A 704 -37.21 0.56 -8.30
CA ILE A 704 -36.03 1.27 -7.77
C ILE A 704 -36.46 2.35 -6.76
N PHE A 705 -37.49 3.14 -7.06
CA PHE A 705 -37.96 4.21 -6.17
C PHE A 705 -38.66 3.68 -4.91
N GLU A 706 -39.30 2.51 -4.98
CA GLU A 706 -39.85 1.76 -3.84
C GLU A 706 -38.78 0.92 -3.08
N GLU A 707 -37.50 1.02 -3.46
CA GLU A 707 -36.35 0.36 -2.80
C GLU A 707 -36.53 -1.17 -2.67
N ARG A 708 -37.06 -1.80 -3.72
CA ARG A 708 -37.33 -3.25 -3.74
C ARG A 708 -36.05 -4.05 -3.84
N LYS A 709 -36.00 -5.18 -3.10
CA LYS A 709 -34.90 -6.16 -3.16
C LYS A 709 -34.87 -6.96 -4.46
N GLU A 710 -36.02 -7.14 -5.08
CA GLU A 710 -36.24 -7.89 -6.30
C GLU A 710 -37.14 -7.02 -7.20
N ILE A 711 -36.71 -6.79 -8.44
CA ILE A 711 -37.49 -6.05 -9.43
C ILE A 711 -38.42 -7.06 -10.11
N PRO A 712 -39.76 -6.90 -10.00
CA PRO A 712 -40.68 -7.86 -10.61
C PRO A 712 -40.66 -7.70 -12.14
N PRO A 713 -40.64 -8.80 -12.93
CA PRO A 713 -40.66 -8.70 -14.38
C PRO A 713 -41.96 -8.04 -14.87
N PRO A 714 -41.91 -7.21 -15.93
CA PRO A 714 -43.10 -6.55 -16.47
C PRO A 714 -44.10 -7.58 -17.01
N PRO A 715 -45.42 -7.29 -16.98
CA PRO A 715 -46.43 -8.20 -17.51
C PRO A 715 -46.19 -8.58 -18.99
N PRO A 716 -46.51 -9.83 -19.40
CA PRO A 716 -46.29 -10.28 -20.77
C PRO A 716 -46.91 -9.35 -21.82
N ALA A 717 -46.12 -9.03 -22.84
CA ALA A 717 -46.49 -8.05 -23.87
C ALA A 717 -47.84 -8.37 -24.54
N GLY A 718 -48.67 -7.35 -24.72
CA GLY A 718 -49.97 -7.45 -25.40
C GLY A 718 -51.10 -8.10 -24.59
N ARG A 719 -50.80 -8.82 -23.50
CA ARG A 719 -51.81 -9.54 -22.68
C ARG A 719 -52.90 -8.59 -22.16
N VAL A 720 -54.16 -9.01 -22.20
CA VAL A 720 -55.30 -8.16 -21.82
C VAL A 720 -55.65 -8.32 -20.34
N SER A 721 -55.69 -9.57 -19.87
CA SER A 721 -55.88 -9.90 -18.45
C SER A 721 -55.06 -11.13 -18.05
N PHE A 722 -54.77 -11.24 -16.75
CA PHE A 722 -54.02 -12.34 -16.13
C PHE A 722 -54.21 -12.33 -14.62
N GLU A 723 -53.90 -13.43 -13.94
CA GLU A 723 -53.94 -13.49 -12.47
C GLU A 723 -52.78 -12.68 -11.86
N ALA A 724 -53.12 -11.79 -10.94
CA ALA A 724 -52.19 -10.95 -10.21
C ALA A 724 -51.55 -11.72 -9.05
N ASP A 725 -50.23 -11.82 -9.02
CA ASP A 725 -49.49 -12.23 -7.81
C ASP A 725 -49.85 -11.27 -6.66
N ARG A 726 -50.40 -11.88 -5.59
CA ARG A 726 -50.84 -11.23 -4.35
C ARG A 726 -49.68 -10.67 -3.52
N LYS A 727 -48.42 -11.00 -3.83
CA LYS A 727 -47.22 -10.40 -3.24
C LYS A 727 -46.96 -8.97 -3.75
N LEU A 728 -47.47 -8.61 -4.94
CA LEU A 728 -47.25 -7.30 -5.55
C LEU A 728 -48.43 -6.36 -5.23
N PRO A 729 -48.18 -5.09 -4.87
CA PRO A 729 -49.24 -4.15 -4.56
C PRO A 729 -49.99 -3.71 -5.82
N TRP A 730 -51.25 -3.31 -5.66
CA TRP A 730 -52.08 -2.77 -6.76
C TRP A 730 -51.44 -1.58 -7.49
N THR A 731 -50.54 -0.84 -6.84
CA THR A 731 -49.76 0.26 -7.44
C THR A 731 -48.76 -0.24 -8.48
N TYR A 732 -48.12 -1.40 -8.29
CA TYR A 732 -47.26 -2.00 -9.33
C TYR A 732 -48.06 -2.28 -10.60
N TYR A 733 -49.23 -2.89 -10.46
CA TYR A 733 -50.11 -3.19 -11.58
C TYR A 733 -50.61 -1.92 -12.28
N LEU A 734 -50.96 -0.88 -11.52
CA LEU A 734 -51.37 0.41 -12.10
C LEU A 734 -50.22 1.07 -12.88
N THR A 735 -49.00 1.07 -12.33
CA THR A 735 -47.77 1.44 -13.05
C THR A 735 -47.61 0.59 -14.31
N ALA A 736 -47.80 -0.73 -14.23
CA ALA A 736 -47.73 -1.63 -15.38
C ALA A 736 -48.87 -1.45 -16.40
N GLY A 737 -49.87 -0.61 -16.13
CA GLY A 737 -50.99 -0.34 -17.05
C GLY A 737 -52.22 -1.22 -16.85
N TYR A 738 -52.40 -1.81 -15.67
CA TYR A 738 -53.49 -2.73 -15.32
C TYR A 738 -54.21 -2.31 -14.02
N ALA A 739 -55.52 -2.53 -13.96
CA ALA A 739 -56.31 -2.44 -12.73
C ALA A 739 -56.57 -3.84 -12.16
N VAL A 740 -56.52 -4.00 -10.84
CA VAL A 740 -56.71 -5.30 -10.17
C VAL A 740 -58.12 -5.44 -9.61
N PHE A 741 -58.80 -6.52 -9.98
CA PHE A 741 -60.13 -6.92 -9.53
C PHE A 741 -60.05 -8.30 -8.88
N ASP A 742 -60.01 -8.33 -7.54
CA ASP A 742 -60.07 -9.56 -6.71
C ASP A 742 -59.06 -10.67 -7.07
N GLY A 743 -57.86 -10.27 -7.50
CA GLY A 743 -56.79 -11.18 -7.96
C GLY A 743 -56.63 -11.28 -9.47
N LEU A 744 -57.46 -10.61 -10.27
CA LEU A 744 -57.31 -10.51 -11.72
C LEU A 744 -56.80 -9.11 -12.13
N ALA A 745 -55.68 -9.03 -12.84
CA ALA A 745 -55.20 -7.80 -13.47
C ALA A 745 -55.85 -7.63 -14.87
N VAL A 746 -56.33 -6.42 -15.19
CA VAL A 746 -57.01 -6.09 -16.47
C VAL A 746 -56.47 -4.77 -17.04
N ARG A 747 -56.08 -4.75 -18.32
CA ARG A 747 -55.40 -3.60 -18.94
C ARG A 747 -56.32 -2.37 -19.06
N LEU A 748 -55.79 -1.19 -18.73
CA LEU A 748 -56.57 0.04 -18.55
C LEU A 748 -57.33 0.51 -19.80
N ASP A 749 -56.78 0.30 -20.99
CA ASP A 749 -57.42 0.67 -22.26
C ASP A 749 -58.61 -0.24 -22.62
N MET A 750 -58.51 -1.54 -22.34
CA MET A 750 -59.62 -2.48 -22.51
C MET A 750 -60.69 -2.28 -21.44
N LEU A 751 -60.29 -2.02 -20.19
CA LEU A 751 -61.22 -1.64 -19.12
C LEU A 751 -62.01 -0.37 -19.44
N ASP A 752 -61.36 0.65 -20.01
CA ASP A 752 -62.03 1.90 -20.40
C ASP A 752 -62.98 1.72 -21.59
N ARG A 753 -62.61 0.88 -22.58
CA ARG A 753 -63.52 0.45 -23.66
C ARG A 753 -64.73 -0.29 -23.10
N LEU A 754 -64.51 -1.24 -22.20
CA LEU A 754 -65.57 -2.01 -21.53
C LEU A 754 -66.50 -1.08 -20.75
N ALA A 755 -65.98 -0.19 -19.89
CA ALA A 755 -66.77 0.77 -19.15
C ALA A 755 -67.59 1.70 -20.09
N GLY A 756 -67.08 2.00 -21.28
CA GLY A 756 -67.82 2.68 -22.34
C GLY A 756 -68.94 1.85 -22.97
N MET A 757 -68.73 0.55 -23.19
CA MET A 757 -69.78 -0.38 -23.62
C MET A 757 -70.88 -0.53 -22.56
N LEU A 758 -70.52 -0.83 -21.31
CA LEU A 758 -71.46 -0.98 -20.18
C LEU A 758 -72.27 0.30 -19.91
N ARG A 759 -71.66 1.48 -20.06
CA ARG A 759 -72.36 2.78 -19.97
C ARG A 759 -73.25 3.08 -21.17
N ARG A 760 -73.05 2.44 -22.34
CA ARG A 760 -73.98 2.48 -23.48
C ARG A 760 -75.11 1.46 -23.33
N ALA A 761 -74.81 0.22 -22.95
CA ALA A 761 -75.80 -0.84 -22.68
C ALA A 761 -76.82 -0.41 -21.60
N SER A 762 -76.33 0.09 -20.45
CA SER A 762 -77.16 0.65 -19.37
C SER A 762 -77.95 1.94 -19.71
N ARG A 763 -77.90 2.38 -20.98
CA ARG A 763 -78.69 3.47 -21.59
C ARG A 763 -79.53 3.02 -22.80
N GLY A 764 -79.53 1.73 -23.16
CA GLY A 764 -80.22 1.22 -24.36
C GLY A 764 -79.57 1.68 -25.67
N LEU A 765 -78.26 1.87 -25.69
CA LEU A 765 -77.48 2.32 -26.87
C LEU A 765 -76.69 1.19 -27.55
N ILE A 766 -76.91 -0.06 -27.13
CA ILE A 766 -76.40 -1.32 -27.70
C ILE A 766 -77.51 -2.36 -27.44
N ASP A 767 -77.91 -3.17 -28.42
CA ASP A 767 -78.78 -4.32 -28.11
C ASP A 767 -78.00 -5.34 -27.28
N THR A 768 -78.60 -5.71 -26.16
CA THR A 768 -78.07 -6.56 -25.10
C THR A 768 -79.18 -7.42 -24.48
N MET A 769 -80.32 -7.54 -25.17
CA MET A 769 -81.51 -8.29 -24.73
C MET A 769 -82.08 -9.21 -25.82
N GLY A 770 -81.66 -9.09 -27.09
CA GLY A 770 -81.97 -10.06 -28.13
C GLY A 770 -83.42 -9.98 -28.61
N THR A 771 -83.87 -8.77 -28.95
CA THR A 771 -85.27 -8.50 -29.32
C THR A 771 -85.40 -7.91 -30.72
N THR A 772 -85.13 -8.72 -31.76
CA THR A 772 -85.81 -8.61 -33.07
C THR A 772 -85.54 -9.84 -33.97
N GLU A 773 -86.53 -10.73 -34.03
CA GLU A 773 -86.87 -11.46 -35.27
C GLU A 773 -87.91 -10.60 -36.03
N GLU A 774 -88.15 -10.72 -37.34
CA GLU A 774 -87.72 -11.73 -38.31
C GLU A 774 -87.70 -11.15 -39.74
N ALA A 775 -86.79 -11.63 -40.60
CA ALA A 775 -86.86 -11.66 -42.08
C ALA A 775 -87.02 -10.30 -42.85
N LYS A 776 -86.70 -10.13 -44.14
CA LYS A 776 -86.16 -10.95 -45.24
C LYS A 776 -85.11 -10.09 -46.00
N THR A 777 -84.09 -10.57 -46.70
CA THR A 777 -83.46 -11.91 -46.94
C THR A 777 -81.96 -11.61 -47.32
N GLU A 778 -81.12 -12.31 -48.10
CA GLU A 778 -81.15 -13.49 -48.97
C GLU A 778 -79.67 -13.92 -49.22
N ASP A 779 -79.23 -15.18 -49.20
CA ASP A 779 -79.81 -16.38 -48.56
C ASP A 779 -78.70 -17.37 -48.10
N LYS A 780 -78.54 -18.54 -48.73
CA LYS A 780 -77.76 -19.70 -48.26
C LYS A 780 -77.20 -20.58 -49.43
N PRO A 781 -76.42 -21.67 -49.19
CA PRO A 781 -76.10 -22.32 -47.92
C PRO A 781 -74.61 -22.33 -47.53
N ALA A 782 -74.37 -22.80 -46.31
CA ALA A 782 -73.07 -23.26 -45.84
C ALA A 782 -73.07 -24.79 -45.76
N GLU A 783 -71.89 -25.40 -45.76
CA GLU A 783 -71.69 -26.77 -45.27
C GLU A 783 -70.40 -26.82 -44.44
N ALA A 784 -70.33 -27.71 -43.46
CA ALA A 784 -69.27 -27.72 -42.46
C ALA A 784 -68.89 -29.15 -42.05
N THR A 785 -67.60 -29.33 -41.79
CA THR A 785 -66.99 -30.47 -41.07
C THR A 785 -67.34 -31.86 -41.58
N VAL A 786 -66.42 -32.43 -42.38
CA VAL A 786 -65.99 -33.82 -42.19
C VAL A 786 -64.65 -33.78 -41.48
N GLY A 787 -64.48 -34.62 -40.45
CA GLY A 787 -63.18 -34.99 -39.91
C GLY A 787 -63.08 -36.50 -39.94
N GLU A 788 -62.18 -37.06 -40.74
CA GLU A 788 -61.99 -38.50 -40.83
C GLU A 788 -60.89 -38.99 -39.87
N THR A 789 -61.23 -40.03 -39.12
CA THR A 789 -60.27 -40.93 -38.47
C THR A 789 -60.64 -42.36 -38.83
N SER A 790 -59.75 -43.05 -39.54
CA SER A 790 -59.85 -44.45 -39.93
C SER A 790 -58.50 -45.14 -39.64
N GLU A 791 -58.42 -46.38 -39.17
CA GLU A 791 -59.45 -47.31 -38.70
C GLU A 791 -58.78 -48.34 -37.77
N ALA A 792 -59.49 -49.31 -37.18
CA ALA A 792 -58.89 -50.29 -36.28
C ALA A 792 -59.47 -51.72 -36.41
N ALA A 793 -58.71 -52.63 -37.02
CA ALA A 793 -58.83 -54.09 -36.90
C ALA A 793 -57.47 -54.75 -37.21
N ALA A 794 -57.23 -55.96 -36.70
CA ALA A 794 -55.91 -56.63 -36.70
C ALA A 794 -55.81 -57.82 -37.69
N GLU A 795 -54.60 -58.33 -37.95
CA GLU A 795 -54.19 -59.68 -37.50
C GLU A 795 -52.68 -60.03 -37.68
N THR A 796 -52.20 -60.98 -36.86
CA THR A 796 -51.01 -61.89 -37.00
C THR A 796 -49.57 -61.39 -37.30
N GLN A 797 -48.76 -61.28 -36.23
CA GLN A 797 -47.53 -62.08 -35.86
C GLN A 797 -46.70 -62.90 -36.90
N PRO A 798 -45.44 -63.33 -36.60
CA PRO A 798 -44.48 -62.95 -35.52
C PRO A 798 -42.95 -62.91 -35.90
N SER A 799 -42.09 -62.71 -34.87
CA SER A 799 -40.67 -63.15 -34.69
C SER A 799 -39.49 -62.15 -34.84
N GLU A 800 -38.80 -61.93 -33.70
CA GLU A 800 -37.34 -62.09 -33.40
C GLU A 800 -36.24 -61.31 -34.18
N THR A 801 -35.09 -60.87 -33.64
CA THR A 801 -34.52 -60.79 -32.24
C THR A 801 -33.30 -59.83 -32.13
N THR A 802 -32.98 -59.39 -30.88
CA THR A 802 -31.66 -59.07 -30.27
C THR A 802 -30.61 -58.06 -30.82
N GLU A 803 -30.22 -57.14 -29.92
CA GLU A 803 -28.84 -56.76 -29.50
C GLU A 803 -27.96 -55.74 -30.29
N ALA A 804 -26.98 -55.19 -29.53
CA ALA A 804 -25.89 -54.27 -29.91
C ALA A 804 -24.53 -54.90 -29.49
N PRO A 805 -23.32 -54.33 -29.75
CA PRO A 805 -22.78 -53.23 -28.90
C PRO A 805 -21.63 -52.33 -29.46
N ALA A 806 -21.21 -51.35 -28.63
CA ALA A 806 -19.82 -50.83 -28.44
C ALA A 806 -19.18 -49.74 -29.36
N GLU A 807 -18.13 -49.12 -28.81
CA GLU A 807 -17.33 -47.91 -29.17
C GLU A 807 -16.10 -48.26 -30.10
N PRO A 808 -15.08 -47.40 -30.48
CA PRO A 808 -14.65 -46.10 -29.88
C PRO A 808 -13.92 -44.97 -30.72
N VAL A 809 -14.04 -43.71 -30.22
CA VAL A 809 -12.97 -42.67 -29.94
C VAL A 809 -12.21 -41.87 -31.06
N THR A 810 -11.90 -40.59 -30.71
CA THR A 810 -10.89 -39.57 -31.19
C THR A 810 -11.12 -38.63 -32.40
N GLU A 811 -10.94 -37.32 -32.12
CA GLU A 811 -10.33 -36.17 -32.89
C GLU A 811 -10.75 -35.87 -34.36
N GLY A 812 -10.67 -34.63 -34.89
CA GLY A 812 -10.32 -33.29 -34.35
C GLY A 812 -10.27 -32.22 -35.46
N ALA A 813 -10.53 -30.92 -35.17
CA ALA A 813 -10.62 -29.82 -36.15
C ALA A 813 -10.32 -28.44 -35.48
N GLU A 814 -10.02 -27.30 -36.14
CA GLU A 814 -10.03 -26.94 -37.58
C GLU A 814 -9.02 -25.79 -37.93
N THR A 815 -9.17 -25.13 -39.08
CA THR A 815 -8.19 -24.31 -39.84
C THR A 815 -8.23 -22.77 -39.64
N ALA A 816 -7.31 -22.05 -40.31
CA ALA A 816 -7.31 -20.60 -40.59
C ALA A 816 -7.16 -20.36 -42.13
N GLU A 817 -6.90 -19.20 -42.75
CA GLU A 817 -6.42 -17.86 -42.31
C GLU A 817 -6.65 -16.79 -43.43
N ALA A 818 -6.18 -15.54 -43.24
CA ALA A 818 -5.82 -14.53 -44.26
C ALA A 818 -6.93 -13.83 -45.11
N THR A 819 -6.60 -12.85 -45.98
CA THR A 819 -6.50 -11.38 -45.72
C THR A 819 -6.52 -10.53 -47.04
N ALA A 820 -6.46 -9.18 -46.96
CA ALA A 820 -6.21 -8.16 -48.03
C ALA A 820 -7.39 -7.83 -49.01
N SER A 821 -7.49 -6.67 -49.72
CA SER A 821 -6.68 -5.42 -49.75
C SER A 821 -7.50 -4.14 -50.15
N GLU A 822 -6.79 -3.01 -50.28
CA GLU A 822 -7.13 -1.58 -50.53
C GLU A 822 -8.01 -1.17 -51.74
N ALA A 823 -8.64 0.03 -51.68
CA ALA A 823 -8.66 1.08 -52.75
C ALA A 823 -9.33 2.42 -52.31
N ALA A 824 -9.00 3.55 -52.97
CA ALA A 824 -9.59 4.91 -52.86
C ALA A 824 -9.14 5.77 -54.10
N PRO A 825 -9.33 7.12 -54.24
CA PRO A 825 -10.30 8.11 -53.72
C PRO A 825 -10.95 9.01 -54.84
N GLU A 826 -11.81 10.02 -54.53
CA GLU A 826 -11.87 11.36 -55.23
C GLU A 826 -12.84 12.43 -54.58
N LYS A 827 -13.11 13.58 -55.25
CA LYS A 827 -13.76 14.85 -54.76
C LYS A 827 -15.11 15.22 -55.49
N ALA A 828 -15.76 16.42 -55.52
CA ALA A 828 -15.46 17.81 -55.06
C ALA A 828 -16.66 18.81 -54.91
N GLU A 829 -16.51 19.76 -53.96
CA GLU A 829 -16.77 21.24 -53.99
C GLU A 829 -18.12 21.91 -54.38
N GLY A 830 -18.32 23.15 -53.89
CA GLY A 830 -19.47 24.07 -54.06
C GLY A 830 -20.33 24.23 -52.77
N GLU A 831 -20.35 25.32 -51.99
CA GLU A 831 -20.65 26.76 -52.20
C GLU A 831 -22.12 27.13 -52.54
N GLU A 832 -22.70 28.28 -52.16
CA GLU A 832 -22.72 29.00 -50.85
C GLU A 832 -23.84 30.09 -50.86
N THR A 833 -24.55 30.33 -49.74
CA THR A 833 -25.43 31.53 -49.48
C THR A 833 -26.63 31.77 -50.43
N THR A 834 -27.57 32.74 -50.30
CA THR A 834 -27.86 33.82 -49.31
C THR A 834 -29.33 33.82 -48.83
N ALA A 835 -29.57 34.51 -47.71
CA ALA A 835 -30.86 34.80 -47.07
C ALA A 835 -31.84 35.68 -47.87
N GLU A 836 -33.10 35.75 -47.42
CA GLU A 836 -33.68 36.99 -46.86
C GLU A 836 -34.95 36.71 -46.01
N ALA A 837 -35.53 37.74 -45.37
CA ALA A 837 -36.63 37.61 -44.41
C ALA A 837 -37.54 38.85 -44.38
N GLU A 838 -38.84 38.68 -44.06
CA GLU A 838 -39.72 39.79 -43.64
C GLU A 838 -40.91 39.30 -42.79
N ALA A 839 -41.72 40.21 -42.24
CA ALA A 839 -42.69 39.92 -41.18
C ALA A 839 -43.90 40.89 -41.13
N SER A 840 -44.82 40.62 -40.19
CA SER A 840 -45.84 41.51 -39.57
C SER A 840 -47.31 41.46 -40.09
N GLU A 841 -48.23 41.49 -39.10
CA GLU A 841 -49.59 42.11 -39.08
C GLU A 841 -50.67 41.75 -40.15
N THR A 842 -52.00 41.85 -39.94
CA THR A 842 -52.89 41.96 -38.74
C THR A 842 -54.27 41.31 -39.07
N ALA A 843 -55.22 41.22 -38.11
CA ALA A 843 -56.58 40.65 -38.30
C ALA A 843 -57.61 41.69 -38.82
N PRO A 844 -58.84 41.31 -39.27
CA PRO A 844 -59.96 41.15 -38.30
C PRO A 844 -61.17 40.21 -38.66
N GLU A 845 -61.95 39.92 -37.61
CA GLU A 845 -63.43 39.79 -37.52
C GLU A 845 -64.28 38.66 -38.17
N GLU A 846 -65.57 38.67 -37.78
CA GLU A 846 -66.51 37.53 -37.68
C GLU A 846 -67.37 37.24 -38.93
N ALA A 847 -67.92 36.02 -38.97
CA ALA A 847 -69.29 35.78 -39.44
C ALA A 847 -70.05 34.86 -38.45
N LYS A 848 -71.34 35.10 -38.25
CA LYS A 848 -72.21 34.37 -37.29
C LYS A 848 -73.16 33.37 -37.99
N ALA A 849 -73.90 32.63 -37.15
CA ALA A 849 -74.93 31.61 -37.43
C ALA A 849 -74.39 30.16 -37.53
N GLU A 850 -75.12 29.11 -37.09
CA GLU A 850 -76.49 29.08 -36.58
C GLU A 850 -76.69 28.01 -35.48
N LYS A 851 -77.68 28.19 -34.59
CA LYS A 851 -78.06 27.17 -33.60
C LYS A 851 -79.08 26.18 -34.19
N LYS A 852 -78.67 24.93 -34.41
CA LYS A 852 -79.64 23.81 -34.47
C LYS A 852 -79.80 23.14 -33.12
N ASP A 853 -80.96 23.34 -32.51
CA ASP A 853 -81.32 22.82 -31.20
C ASP A 853 -81.72 21.33 -31.28
N THR A 854 -80.73 20.44 -31.40
CA THR A 854 -80.98 19.01 -31.26
C THR A 854 -81.18 18.66 -29.79
N LYS A 855 -82.46 18.61 -29.36
CA LYS A 855 -82.88 18.09 -28.05
C LYS A 855 -82.10 16.81 -27.73
N LYS A 856 -81.33 16.80 -26.64
CA LYS A 856 -80.78 15.55 -26.09
C LYS A 856 -81.95 14.63 -25.76
N LYS A 857 -82.10 13.50 -26.45
CA LYS A 857 -82.85 12.36 -25.93
C LYS A 857 -82.24 12.00 -24.58
N ASP A 858 -82.96 12.23 -23.49
CA ASP A 858 -82.51 11.82 -22.17
C ASP A 858 -82.79 10.32 -22.03
N PHE A 859 -81.86 9.52 -22.56
CA PHE A 859 -81.95 8.06 -22.58
C PHE A 859 -82.15 7.50 -21.15
N PRO A 860 -83.02 6.50 -20.95
CA PRO A 860 -83.26 5.93 -19.62
C PRO A 860 -81.96 5.50 -18.95
N ARG A 861 -81.76 5.92 -17.70
CA ARG A 861 -80.49 5.71 -16.98
C ARG A 861 -80.59 4.47 -16.10
N ASN A 862 -79.57 3.62 -16.14
CA ASN A 862 -79.51 2.34 -15.43
C ASN A 862 -80.59 1.35 -15.91
N LEU A 863 -80.70 1.17 -17.23
CA LEU A 863 -81.40 0.01 -17.79
C LEU A 863 -80.66 -1.30 -17.43
N PRO A 864 -81.39 -2.43 -17.33
CA PRO A 864 -80.78 -3.76 -17.33
C PRO A 864 -80.14 -4.08 -18.70
N PHE A 865 -79.14 -4.96 -18.71
CA PHE A 865 -78.52 -5.52 -19.92
C PHE A 865 -77.95 -6.93 -19.62
N LYS A 866 -77.86 -7.81 -20.62
CA LYS A 866 -76.99 -9.01 -20.55
C LYS A 866 -75.60 -8.67 -21.12
N PRO A 867 -74.50 -9.27 -20.63
CA PRO A 867 -73.18 -9.14 -21.25
C PRO A 867 -73.16 -9.76 -22.65
N THR A 868 -72.62 -9.05 -23.65
CA THR A 868 -72.41 -9.64 -24.97
C THR A 868 -71.11 -10.45 -25.02
N HIS A 869 -71.02 -11.39 -25.96
CA HIS A 869 -69.77 -12.11 -26.23
C HIS A 869 -68.60 -11.16 -26.57
N GLU A 870 -68.88 -10.04 -27.25
CA GLU A 870 -67.92 -8.95 -27.47
C GLU A 870 -67.37 -8.40 -26.15
N MET A 871 -68.23 -8.10 -25.17
CA MET A 871 -67.78 -7.56 -23.87
C MET A 871 -66.92 -8.55 -23.08
N LEU A 872 -67.22 -9.86 -23.14
CA LEU A 872 -66.44 -10.91 -22.49
C LEU A 872 -65.07 -11.12 -23.17
N SER A 873 -65.07 -11.25 -24.50
CA SER A 873 -63.85 -11.44 -25.30
C SER A 873 -62.91 -10.24 -25.28
N LEU A 874 -63.44 -9.00 -25.18
CA LEU A 874 -62.65 -7.76 -25.04
C LEU A 874 -61.70 -7.77 -23.83
N VAL A 875 -62.03 -8.54 -22.78
CA VAL A 875 -61.26 -8.62 -21.53
C VAL A 875 -60.52 -9.96 -21.38
N GLY A 876 -60.94 -11.00 -22.11
CA GLY A 876 -60.32 -12.32 -22.07
C GLY A 876 -60.59 -13.09 -20.77
N THR A 877 -61.77 -12.92 -20.18
CA THR A 877 -62.12 -13.41 -18.82
C THR A 877 -63.24 -14.44 -18.82
N THR A 878 -63.25 -15.36 -17.85
CA THR A 878 -64.39 -16.25 -17.61
C THR A 878 -65.65 -15.46 -17.22
N ARG A 879 -66.85 -16.06 -17.33
CA ARG A 879 -68.11 -15.42 -16.89
C ARG A 879 -68.08 -15.01 -15.41
N GLU A 880 -67.44 -15.82 -14.56
CA GLU A 880 -67.27 -15.56 -13.13
C GLU A 880 -66.35 -14.37 -12.86
N GLN A 881 -65.18 -14.36 -13.49
CA GLN A 881 -64.22 -13.24 -13.45
C GLN A 881 -64.87 -11.94 -13.96
N PHE A 882 -65.66 -12.03 -15.02
CA PHE A 882 -66.40 -10.90 -15.58
C PHE A 882 -67.48 -10.38 -14.61
N ALA A 883 -68.18 -11.26 -13.90
CA ALA A 883 -69.13 -10.87 -12.85
C ALA A 883 -68.43 -10.11 -11.70
N LEU A 884 -67.22 -10.52 -11.29
CA LEU A 884 -66.42 -9.80 -10.29
C LEU A 884 -66.02 -8.41 -10.77
N ILE A 885 -65.61 -8.25 -12.03
CA ILE A 885 -65.34 -6.93 -12.63
C ILE A 885 -66.59 -6.06 -12.58
N LEU A 886 -67.75 -6.59 -12.98
CA LEU A 886 -69.03 -5.85 -12.95
C LEU A 886 -69.45 -5.44 -11.53
N ASP A 887 -69.26 -6.29 -10.52
CA ASP A 887 -69.52 -5.95 -9.11
C ASP A 887 -68.75 -4.69 -8.68
N LYS A 888 -67.44 -4.66 -8.95
CA LYS A 888 -66.54 -3.55 -8.59
C LYS A 888 -66.78 -2.29 -9.44
N LEU A 889 -67.19 -2.44 -10.71
CA LEU A 889 -67.66 -1.33 -11.55
C LEU A 889 -69.04 -0.77 -11.12
N GLY A 890 -69.65 -1.33 -10.09
CA GLY A 890 -70.89 -0.82 -9.50
C GLY A 890 -72.16 -1.34 -10.18
N TYR A 891 -72.13 -2.54 -10.72
CA TYR A 891 -73.29 -3.25 -11.26
C TYR A 891 -73.70 -4.40 -10.32
N GLU A 892 -74.99 -4.66 -10.22
CA GLU A 892 -75.60 -5.79 -9.51
C GLU A 892 -76.13 -6.81 -10.53
N ALA A 893 -75.86 -8.09 -10.29
CA ALA A 893 -76.41 -9.22 -11.05
C ALA A 893 -77.81 -9.60 -10.51
N LYS A 894 -78.70 -10.08 -11.39
CA LYS A 894 -79.99 -10.69 -11.04
C LYS A 894 -80.32 -11.83 -12.00
N GLY A 895 -80.86 -12.92 -11.46
CA GLY A 895 -81.00 -14.20 -12.17
C GLY A 895 -79.85 -15.15 -11.85
N GLU A 896 -79.96 -16.38 -12.34
CA GLU A 896 -78.98 -17.46 -12.23
C GLU A 896 -78.75 -18.09 -13.61
N GLY A 897 -77.67 -18.86 -13.79
CA GLY A 897 -77.37 -19.52 -15.07
C GLY A 897 -77.03 -18.56 -16.22
N GLU A 898 -77.64 -18.75 -17.39
CA GLU A 898 -77.39 -17.93 -18.59
C GLU A 898 -78.29 -16.68 -18.68
N ASP A 899 -79.29 -16.56 -17.80
CA ASP A 899 -80.23 -15.44 -17.75
C ASP A 899 -79.81 -14.29 -16.83
N VAL A 900 -78.55 -14.28 -16.38
CA VAL A 900 -78.02 -13.23 -15.49
C VAL A 900 -78.01 -11.87 -16.18
N ILE A 901 -78.89 -10.99 -15.69
CA ILE A 901 -79.05 -9.61 -16.13
C ILE A 901 -78.34 -8.68 -15.14
N TYR A 902 -77.55 -7.74 -15.67
CA TYR A 902 -76.85 -6.75 -14.85
C TYR A 902 -77.53 -5.38 -14.91
N ARG A 903 -77.59 -4.72 -13.75
CA ARG A 903 -78.09 -3.34 -13.62
C ARG A 903 -77.11 -2.51 -12.80
N ARG A 904 -76.99 -1.20 -13.07
CA ARG A 904 -76.12 -0.35 -12.25
C ARG A 904 -76.72 -0.13 -10.85
N LYS A 905 -75.97 -0.43 -9.79
CA LYS A 905 -76.36 -0.30 -8.38
C LYS A 905 -76.89 1.10 -8.10
N SER A 906 -78.13 1.19 -7.60
CA SER A 906 -78.75 2.47 -7.28
C SER A 906 -78.27 2.98 -5.92
N PHE A 907 -77.47 4.05 -5.90
CA PHE A 907 -77.10 4.78 -4.68
C PHE A 907 -78.33 5.43 -4.01
N LYS A 908 -79.08 4.65 -3.22
CA LYS A 908 -80.00 5.21 -2.22
C LYS A 908 -79.18 5.97 -1.18
N LYS A 909 -79.64 7.16 -0.77
CA LYS A 909 -79.04 7.91 0.34
C LYS A 909 -79.16 7.10 1.64
N ALA A 910 -78.05 6.52 2.09
CA ALA A 910 -77.89 6.05 3.47
C ALA A 910 -77.14 7.12 4.29
N GLN A 911 -77.53 7.23 5.55
CA GLN A 911 -77.24 8.30 6.50
C GLN A 911 -75.73 8.45 6.84
N GLY A 912 -75.26 9.60 7.34
CA GLY A 912 -76.00 10.81 7.69
C GLY A 912 -75.09 12.05 7.81
N ARG A 913 -75.45 13.12 7.10
CA ARG A 913 -74.70 14.39 7.07
C ARG A 913 -75.10 15.30 8.24
N LYS A 914 -74.73 14.95 9.48
CA LYS A 914 -74.79 15.90 10.60
C LYS A 914 -73.89 17.09 10.27
N LYS A 915 -74.48 18.27 10.07
CA LYS A 915 -73.73 19.53 10.02
C LYS A 915 -73.08 19.74 11.40
N PRO A 916 -71.78 20.08 11.51
CA PRO A 916 -71.35 20.91 12.63
C PRO A 916 -72.06 22.26 12.51
N HIS A 917 -72.66 22.73 13.60
CA HIS A 917 -73.19 24.10 13.65
C HIS A 917 -72.02 25.09 13.56
N LYS A 918 -72.16 26.12 12.72
CA LYS A 918 -71.61 27.43 13.07
C LYS A 918 -72.61 28.06 14.03
N ASN A 919 -72.24 28.14 15.30
CA ASN A 919 -72.74 29.20 16.17
C ASN A 919 -71.68 30.33 16.16
N ALA A 920 -72.01 31.50 16.73
CA ALA A 920 -71.08 32.63 16.75
C ALA A 920 -69.88 32.37 17.67
N GLU A 921 -68.74 32.98 17.32
CA GLU A 921 -67.47 32.98 18.07
C GLU A 921 -66.78 31.60 18.19
N GLY A 922 -65.45 31.57 18.42
CA GLY A 922 -64.59 30.44 18.01
C GLY A 922 -63.66 29.85 19.07
N ASN A 923 -62.98 28.75 18.69
CA ASN A 923 -62.17 27.82 19.53
C ASN A 923 -63.05 26.89 20.42
N VAL A 924 -62.61 25.77 21.01
CA VAL A 924 -61.32 25.39 21.62
C VAL A 924 -61.03 23.86 21.53
N LYS A 925 -59.73 23.49 21.39
CA LYS A 925 -58.97 22.22 21.69
C LYS A 925 -59.67 20.82 21.74
N PRO A 926 -58.99 19.76 21.23
CA PRO A 926 -59.15 18.38 21.70
C PRO A 926 -58.17 18.01 22.85
N ALA A 927 -58.44 16.92 23.57
CA ALA A 927 -57.59 16.35 24.62
C ALA A 927 -57.47 14.81 24.51
N ARG A 928 -56.58 14.20 25.31
CA ARG A 928 -56.13 12.79 25.23
C ARG A 928 -57.25 11.74 25.34
N ASP A 929 -57.06 10.63 24.61
CA ASP A 929 -57.75 9.34 24.85
C ASP A 929 -56.88 8.34 25.64
N HIS A 930 -57.54 7.35 26.27
CA HIS A 930 -56.94 6.27 27.06
C HIS A 930 -57.23 4.88 26.46
N ALA A 931 -56.29 3.94 26.63
CA ALA A 931 -56.47 2.53 26.21
C ALA A 931 -57.08 1.64 27.32
N PRO A 932 -57.83 0.57 26.98
CA PRO A 932 -58.53 -0.31 27.93
C PRO A 932 -57.66 -1.42 28.55
N ARG A 933 -58.24 -2.19 29.50
CA ARG A 933 -57.59 -3.29 30.26
C ARG A 933 -58.47 -4.55 30.43
N SER A 934 -57.91 -5.73 30.16
CA SER A 934 -58.26 -7.03 30.78
C SER A 934 -57.06 -7.99 30.64
N LYS A 935 -56.44 -8.46 31.74
CA LYS A 935 -56.69 -9.66 32.57
C LYS A 935 -56.13 -10.98 31.97
N GLY A 936 -55.02 -11.47 32.54
CA GLY A 936 -54.43 -12.81 32.32
C GLY A 936 -53.11 -13.02 33.11
N LYS A 937 -52.88 -14.20 33.70
CA LYS A 937 -51.72 -14.59 34.55
C LYS A 937 -51.84 -16.11 34.90
N PRO A 938 -50.83 -16.83 35.48
CA PRO A 938 -49.42 -16.47 35.76
C PRO A 938 -48.38 -17.61 35.44
N LYS A 939 -47.10 -17.38 35.83
CA LYS A 939 -45.92 -18.30 35.84
C LYS A 939 -45.30 -18.58 34.46
N SER A 940 -43.98 -18.75 34.29
CA SER A 940 -42.85 -18.88 35.25
C SER A 940 -41.62 -17.99 34.90
N LYS A 941 -40.53 -18.12 35.67
CA LYS A 941 -39.18 -17.50 35.56
C LYS A 941 -38.16 -18.53 36.14
N PRO A 942 -36.82 -18.48 35.91
CA PRO A 942 -35.93 -17.31 35.69
C PRO A 942 -35.18 -17.39 34.32
N ASN A 943 -34.12 -16.65 33.97
CA ASN A 943 -33.17 -15.76 34.68
C ASN A 943 -32.74 -14.54 33.82
N GLY A 944 -32.02 -13.56 34.38
CA GLY A 944 -31.59 -12.32 33.68
C GLY A 944 -30.13 -12.32 33.17
N PRO A 945 -29.50 -11.15 32.86
CA PRO A 945 -29.97 -9.76 32.93
C PRO A 945 -29.88 -8.98 31.59
N ALA A 946 -30.35 -7.71 31.57
CA ALA A 946 -30.37 -6.87 30.37
C ALA A 946 -29.23 -5.83 30.29
N ARG A 947 -28.87 -5.40 29.07
CA ARG A 947 -28.14 -4.14 28.80
C ARG A 947 -28.99 -3.17 28.00
N LYS A 948 -28.78 -1.86 28.22
CA LYS A 948 -29.59 -0.75 27.68
C LYS A 948 -29.00 -0.18 26.39
N GLY A 949 -29.84 0.46 25.58
CA GLY A 949 -29.41 1.27 24.43
C GLY A 949 -28.70 2.58 24.82
N PRO A 950 -28.18 3.33 23.83
CA PRO A 950 -27.33 4.50 24.07
C PRO A 950 -28.09 5.72 24.64
N PRO A 951 -27.41 6.57 25.43
CA PRO A 951 -28.00 7.78 26.00
C PRO A 951 -28.04 8.95 25.01
N LYS A 952 -28.94 9.92 25.27
CA LYS A 952 -28.89 11.25 24.67
C LYS A 952 -27.72 12.08 25.24
N PRO A 953 -27.18 13.06 24.50
CA PRO A 953 -26.18 13.99 25.04
C PRO A 953 -26.74 14.81 26.21
N ARG A 954 -25.84 15.25 27.10
CA ARG A 954 -26.08 16.26 28.13
C ARG A 954 -25.37 17.55 27.77
N GLU A 955 -25.90 18.66 28.25
CA GLU A 955 -25.23 19.97 28.21
C GLU A 955 -23.97 19.96 29.11
N ILE A 956 -23.01 20.82 28.81
CA ILE A 956 -21.69 20.87 29.46
C ILE A 956 -21.71 21.90 30.58
N ASP A 957 -21.06 21.55 31.69
CA ASP A 957 -20.90 22.37 32.89
C ASP A 957 -20.04 23.62 32.61
N PRO A 958 -20.54 24.85 32.88
CA PRO A 958 -19.82 26.09 32.55
C PRO A 958 -18.54 26.30 33.37
N ASP A 959 -18.39 25.70 34.54
CA ASP A 959 -17.19 25.81 35.38
C ASP A 959 -16.12 24.75 35.06
N SER A 960 -16.25 24.06 33.92
CA SER A 960 -15.25 23.08 33.46
C SER A 960 -13.97 23.77 32.94
N PRO A 961 -12.76 23.38 33.41
CA PRO A 961 -11.50 24.02 32.99
C PRO A 961 -11.16 23.85 31.50
N PHE A 962 -11.89 23.00 30.77
CA PHE A 962 -11.74 22.85 29.32
C PHE A 962 -12.44 23.96 28.50
N ALA A 963 -13.35 24.73 29.08
CA ALA A 963 -14.03 25.83 28.39
C ALA A 963 -13.06 26.97 27.99
N ILE A 964 -11.98 27.16 28.76
CA ILE A 964 -11.00 28.25 28.57
C ILE A 964 -10.13 28.03 27.32
N LEU A 965 -9.97 26.80 26.84
CA LEU A 965 -9.15 26.51 25.64
C LEU A 965 -9.84 26.89 24.33
N GLN A 966 -11.16 27.14 24.32
CA GLN A 966 -11.89 27.48 23.09
C GLN A 966 -11.87 28.98 22.75
N SER A 967 -11.44 29.85 23.68
CA SER A 967 -11.39 31.31 23.50
C SER A 967 -10.06 31.85 22.96
N LEU A 968 -8.99 31.04 22.94
CA LEU A 968 -7.65 31.45 22.48
C LEU A 968 -7.41 31.24 20.97
N GLY A 969 -8.38 30.68 20.23
CA GLY A 969 -8.26 30.30 18.82
C GLY A 969 -8.48 31.42 17.79
N LYS A 970 -8.05 32.67 18.04
CA LYS A 970 -8.14 33.78 17.07
C LYS A 970 -6.95 34.73 17.11
N LYS A 971 -5.91 34.41 16.34
CA LYS A 971 -5.03 35.36 15.63
C LYS A 971 -4.37 34.66 14.45
#